data_AF-A0AAW1TPV6-F1
#
_entry.id   AF-A0AAW1TPV6-F1
#
_cell.length_a   1.000
_cell.length_b   1.000
_cell.length_c   1.000
_cell.angle_alpha   90.00
_cell.angle_beta   90.00
_cell.angle_gamma   90.00
#
_symmetry.space_group_name_H-M   'P 1'
#
loop_
_entity.id
_entity.type
_entity.pdbx_description
1 polymer ?
#
loop_
_entity_poly.entity_id
_entity_poly.type
_entity_poly.pdbx_seq_one_letter_code
_entity_poly.pdbx_strand_id
1 'polypeptide(L)'
;MSLWAKAQQLPQESMQQIHAIYGDHFPIEVRHYLAQYIEEKFWSELDPQPENPQHEQYVATLVNSLIQEIENKAAVVNGPEFFLTKLKLAEAAKMFRQRYSANPLQLFTYVRQCLATEFGLIQQASGEVVPGLSMKNSGAETLHKIDILRRRTQDTAADLRRMEEDQEAFHLQYHECTKINAHLQGLNSQPSNATTAQNLQKLTRQKEALEQSLNQRVAGLMQLRLALSDKLKETVQLLNQLQTHVLDEELIRWKRDQQLAGNGVIFNSNLDTIQEWCEALAELIWLNRQQIKEVERLKQKLALDPLGVSDVLPQLLVEITQLLSSLVTSTFIIEKQPPQVMKTNTRFTATVRLLVGGKLNVHMTPPQVKVTIISEAQANMLLKNDKLGKSGESSGEILNNTGTMEYQQATRQLSVSFRNMQLKKIKRAEKKGTESVMDEKFSLLFQSQFSVGGGELMFQVWTLSLPVVVIVHGNQEPHAWATVTWDNAFSESGRVPFAVPDKVVWSKIAETLSVKFRAATGRQLTDDNLRFLAEKAFRGNYNESQNPMLTWSQFCKEAITDRSFTFWEWFYAIMKLTREHLRGPWVDGAIMGFVRKKQAEEMLSSCTGGTFLLRFSDSELGGITIAWVAEHGEVFSLQPFTTKDFAIRTLGDRISDLNHLLFLYPDIAKDLPFQKYYTPYQGTEQSSVNGYVKPVLKTHLPGWSDNSYPNTPHHAFMQSPDPSRDTPSVASSFKISLSPQPIFAYPDQ
;
A
#
# COMPACT_ATOMS: atom_id res chain seq x y z
N MET A 1 25.26 19.59 -24.32
CA MET A 1 23.83 19.46 -23.97
C MET A 1 23.75 19.52 -22.46
N SER A 2 22.96 20.45 -21.88
CA SER A 2 22.81 20.57 -20.42
C SER A 2 22.28 19.26 -19.82
N LEU A 3 22.58 19.02 -18.54
CA LEU A 3 22.04 17.88 -17.79
C LEU A 3 20.52 17.85 -17.90
N TRP A 4 19.89 19.02 -17.78
CA TRP A 4 18.43 19.16 -17.90
C TRP A 4 17.89 18.73 -19.26
N ALA A 5 18.55 19.13 -20.35
CA ALA A 5 18.11 18.76 -21.70
C ALA A 5 18.22 17.25 -21.96
N LYS A 6 19.19 16.57 -21.33
CA LYS A 6 19.28 15.09 -21.34
C LYS A 6 18.19 14.46 -20.48
N ALA A 7 17.91 15.01 -19.31
CA ALA A 7 16.84 14.57 -18.42
C ALA A 7 15.46 14.62 -19.10
N GLN A 8 15.19 15.68 -19.88
CA GLN A 8 13.93 15.83 -20.64
C GLN A 8 13.74 14.81 -21.76
N GLN A 9 14.78 14.09 -22.16
CA GLN A 9 14.74 13.05 -23.20
C GLN A 9 14.58 11.64 -22.64
N LEU A 10 14.48 11.51 -21.31
CA LEU A 10 14.33 10.21 -20.66
C LEU A 10 12.95 9.59 -20.91
N PRO A 11 12.83 8.24 -20.83
CA PRO A 11 11.55 7.55 -20.89
C PRO A 11 10.54 8.08 -19.87
N GLN A 12 9.25 7.92 -20.16
CA GLN A 12 8.16 8.50 -19.37
C GLN A 12 8.19 8.07 -17.89
N GLU A 13 8.65 6.87 -17.57
CA GLU A 13 8.82 6.37 -16.21
C GLU A 13 9.90 7.13 -15.43
N SER A 14 11.07 7.36 -16.04
CA SER A 14 12.15 8.15 -15.45
C SER A 14 11.76 9.62 -15.31
N MET A 15 10.94 10.15 -16.24
CA MET A 15 10.37 11.49 -16.14
C MET A 15 9.43 11.66 -14.94
N GLN A 16 8.67 10.62 -14.56
CA GLN A 16 7.87 10.66 -13.32
C GLN A 16 8.75 10.74 -12.07
N GLN A 17 9.90 10.06 -12.07
CA GLN A 17 10.87 10.13 -10.98
C GLN A 17 11.53 11.52 -10.91
N ILE A 18 11.84 12.12 -12.07
CA ILE A 18 12.28 13.52 -12.13
C ILE A 18 11.20 14.46 -11.59
N HIS A 19 9.92 14.27 -11.93
CA HIS A 19 8.86 15.11 -11.37
C HIS A 19 8.72 14.94 -9.86
N ALA A 20 8.92 13.75 -9.32
CA ALA A 20 8.76 13.47 -7.89
C ALA A 20 9.85 14.12 -7.01
N ILE A 21 11.03 14.42 -7.56
CA ILE A 21 12.11 15.10 -6.82
C ILE A 21 11.92 16.62 -6.75
N TYR A 22 11.07 17.20 -7.60
CA TYR A 22 10.74 18.63 -7.59
C TYR A 22 9.42 18.87 -6.86
N GLY A 23 9.40 19.83 -5.94
CA GLY A 23 8.22 20.17 -5.15
C GLY A 23 8.32 21.55 -4.54
N ASP A 24 7.49 21.85 -3.53
CA ASP A 24 7.41 23.18 -2.91
C ASP A 24 8.74 23.70 -2.32
N HIS A 25 9.72 22.82 -2.12
CA HIS A 25 11.05 23.12 -1.60
C HIS A 25 11.99 23.64 -2.71
N PHE A 26 11.86 23.10 -3.92
CA PHE A 26 12.63 23.49 -5.09
C PHE A 26 11.75 23.29 -6.33
N PRO A 27 11.08 24.34 -6.82
CA PRO A 27 10.14 24.22 -7.93
C PRO A 27 10.83 23.85 -9.25
N ILE A 28 10.20 22.96 -10.03
CA ILE A 28 10.74 22.50 -11.32
C ILE A 28 10.89 23.64 -12.33
N GLU A 29 10.08 24.70 -12.20
CA GLU A 29 10.17 25.90 -13.04
C GLU A 29 11.52 26.61 -12.84
N VAL A 30 12.02 26.69 -11.61
CA VAL A 30 13.35 27.26 -11.32
C VAL A 30 14.43 26.40 -11.96
N ARG A 31 14.35 25.07 -11.80
CA ARG A 31 15.27 24.12 -12.45
C ARG A 31 15.29 24.29 -13.97
N HIS A 32 14.11 24.44 -14.59
CA HIS A 32 13.95 24.53 -16.04
C HIS A 32 14.50 25.84 -16.61
N TYR A 33 14.13 26.99 -16.03
CA TYR A 33 14.50 28.30 -16.57
C TYR A 33 15.92 28.76 -16.22
N LEU A 34 16.52 28.20 -15.16
CA LEU A 34 17.89 28.50 -14.73
C LEU A 34 18.83 27.30 -14.87
N ALA A 35 18.50 26.34 -15.75
CA ALA A 35 19.20 25.07 -15.84
C ALA A 35 20.73 25.21 -15.97
N GLN A 36 21.18 26.08 -16.88
CA GLN A 36 22.61 26.30 -17.14
C GLN A 36 23.33 26.92 -15.94
N TYR A 37 22.72 27.93 -15.30
CA TYR A 37 23.29 28.60 -14.13
C TYR A 37 23.42 27.62 -12.94
N ILE A 38 22.37 26.83 -12.70
CA ILE A 38 22.35 25.85 -11.61
C ILE A 38 23.41 24.77 -11.84
N GLU A 39 23.50 24.22 -13.04
CA GLU A 39 24.49 23.19 -13.39
C GLU A 39 25.93 23.71 -13.26
N GLU A 40 26.20 24.95 -13.65
CA GLU A 40 27.55 25.52 -13.55
C GLU A 40 27.97 25.80 -12.09
N LYS A 41 27.04 26.32 -11.27
CA LYS A 41 27.35 26.84 -9.92
C LYS A 41 27.16 25.84 -8.79
N PHE A 42 26.26 24.86 -8.93
CA PHE A 42 25.92 23.90 -7.86
C PHE A 42 26.52 22.51 -8.06
N TRP A 43 27.04 22.21 -9.26
CA TRP A 43 27.64 20.91 -9.59
C TRP A 43 29.17 20.84 -9.37
N SER A 44 29.79 21.89 -8.83
CA SER A 44 31.24 21.91 -8.54
C SER A 44 31.64 20.92 -7.43
N GLU A 45 32.85 20.34 -7.49
CA GLU A 45 33.40 19.28 -6.61
C GLU A 45 33.60 19.66 -5.12
N LEU A 46 33.22 20.86 -4.70
CA LEU A 46 33.29 21.24 -3.28
C LEU A 46 32.20 20.53 -2.49
N ASP A 47 32.58 19.55 -1.68
CA ASP A 47 31.70 18.98 -0.64
C ASP A 47 31.71 19.91 0.59
N PRO A 48 30.56 20.51 0.95
CA PRO A 48 30.50 21.45 2.06
C PRO A 48 30.66 20.70 3.38
N GLN A 49 31.82 20.84 4.02
CA GLN A 49 31.98 20.46 5.43
C GLN A 49 31.21 21.44 6.34
N PRO A 50 30.20 20.99 7.08
CA PRO A 50 29.34 21.86 7.89
C PRO A 50 30.05 22.53 9.08
N GLU A 51 31.27 22.08 9.42
CA GLU A 51 32.09 22.62 10.51
C GLU A 51 33.04 23.75 10.06
N ASN A 52 33.07 24.10 8.76
CA ASN A 52 33.94 25.15 8.24
C ASN A 52 33.16 26.46 7.96
N PRO A 53 33.37 27.54 8.75
CA PRO A 53 32.66 28.81 8.58
C PRO A 53 32.82 29.46 7.20
N GLN A 54 33.93 29.20 6.50
CA GLN A 54 34.18 29.73 5.16
C GLN A 54 33.27 29.09 4.10
N HIS A 55 32.94 27.81 4.27
CA HIS A 55 32.01 27.11 3.38
C HIS A 55 30.57 27.58 3.58
N GLU A 56 30.17 27.84 4.82
CA GLU A 56 28.85 28.38 5.11
C GLU A 56 28.64 29.76 4.48
N GLN A 57 29.64 30.65 4.55
CA GLN A 57 29.60 31.96 3.88
C GLN A 57 29.57 31.84 2.35
N TYR A 58 30.33 30.91 1.77
CA TYR A 58 30.30 30.64 0.34
C TYR A 58 28.92 30.17 -0.12
N VAL A 59 28.33 29.19 0.60
CA VAL A 59 27.00 28.66 0.29
C VAL A 59 25.91 29.72 0.44
N ALA A 60 25.99 30.55 1.49
CA ALA A 60 25.07 31.68 1.69
C ALA A 60 25.15 32.68 0.52
N THR A 61 26.35 33.00 0.05
CA THR A 61 26.57 33.88 -1.11
C THR A 61 25.99 33.27 -2.39
N LEU A 62 26.21 31.97 -2.60
CA LEU A 62 25.74 31.24 -3.77
C LEU A 62 24.20 31.17 -3.84
N VAL A 63 23.55 30.90 -2.71
CA VAL A 63 22.08 30.88 -2.59
C VAL A 63 21.51 32.26 -2.83
N ASN A 64 22.11 33.31 -2.26
CA ASN A 64 21.67 34.68 -2.52
C ASN A 64 21.81 35.07 -4.00
N SER A 65 22.90 34.64 -4.65
CA SER A 65 23.12 34.84 -6.09
C SER A 65 22.08 34.08 -6.93
N LEU A 66 21.71 32.85 -6.54
CA LEU A 66 20.61 32.11 -7.18
C LEU A 66 19.27 32.85 -7.08
N ILE A 67 18.94 33.40 -5.90
CA ILE A 67 17.71 34.16 -5.70
C ILE A 67 17.68 35.41 -6.60
N GLN A 68 18.78 36.15 -6.67
CA GLN A 68 18.91 37.31 -7.56
C GLN A 68 18.74 36.91 -9.04
N GLU A 69 19.32 35.78 -9.44
CA GLU A 69 19.21 35.31 -10.82
C GLU A 69 17.78 34.91 -11.19
N ILE A 70 17.02 34.32 -10.25
CA ILE A 70 15.59 34.03 -10.45
C ILE A 70 14.79 35.32 -10.65
N GLU A 71 15.08 36.36 -9.87
CA GLU A 71 14.42 37.66 -10.01
C GLU A 71 14.77 38.35 -11.32
N ASN A 72 16.04 38.34 -11.70
CA ASN A 72 16.50 38.86 -12.99
C ASN A 72 15.78 38.14 -14.14
N LYS A 73 15.67 36.81 -14.06
CA LYS A 73 14.95 36.00 -15.05
C LYS A 73 13.46 36.35 -15.10
N ALA A 74 12.82 36.51 -13.94
CA ALA A 74 11.42 36.93 -13.87
C ALA A 74 11.20 38.36 -14.41
N ALA A 75 12.17 39.26 -14.27
CA ALA A 75 12.11 40.62 -14.78
C ALA A 75 12.30 40.70 -16.31
N VAL A 76 13.13 39.83 -16.87
CA VAL A 76 13.44 39.78 -18.32
C VAL A 76 12.34 39.04 -19.11
N VAL A 77 11.64 38.08 -18.49
CA VAL A 77 10.52 37.36 -19.11
C VAL A 77 9.29 38.29 -19.20
N ASN A 78 9.16 38.99 -20.33
CA ASN A 78 8.06 39.92 -20.60
C ASN A 78 7.26 39.49 -21.84
N GLY A 79 5.93 39.50 -21.73
CA GLY A 79 4.98 39.11 -22.75
C GLY A 79 3.73 38.47 -22.14
N PRO A 80 2.53 38.63 -22.74
CA PRO A 80 1.28 38.09 -22.18
C PRO A 80 1.30 36.56 -22.07
N GLU A 81 2.05 35.88 -22.94
CA GLU A 81 2.16 34.41 -22.97
C GLU A 81 3.03 33.84 -21.83
N PHE A 82 3.89 34.66 -21.22
CA PHE A 82 4.79 34.25 -20.14
C PHE A 82 4.38 34.80 -18.77
N PHE A 83 3.17 35.37 -18.67
CA PHE A 83 2.65 35.93 -17.41
C PHE A 83 2.69 34.92 -16.26
N LEU A 84 2.27 33.67 -16.51
CA LEU A 84 2.27 32.61 -15.51
C LEU A 84 3.70 32.22 -15.08
N THR A 85 4.63 32.12 -16.04
CA THR A 85 6.04 31.83 -15.77
C THR A 85 6.66 32.91 -14.89
N LYS A 86 6.40 34.18 -15.20
CA LYS A 86 6.88 35.32 -14.41
C LYS A 86 6.36 35.27 -12.97
N LEU A 87 5.07 34.99 -12.80
CA LEU A 87 4.45 34.86 -11.47
C LEU A 87 5.10 33.74 -10.66
N LYS A 88 5.25 32.54 -11.25
CA LYS A 88 5.85 31.37 -10.59
C LYS A 88 7.32 31.59 -10.21
N LEU A 89 8.13 32.22 -11.07
CA LEU A 89 9.53 32.52 -10.76
C LEU A 89 9.63 33.58 -9.64
N ALA A 90 8.78 34.61 -9.65
CA ALA A 90 8.73 35.60 -8.58
C ALA A 90 8.29 35.00 -7.23
N GLU A 91 7.30 34.11 -7.25
CA GLU A 91 6.87 33.36 -6.07
C GLU A 91 7.98 32.45 -5.53
N ALA A 92 8.70 31.76 -6.41
CA ALA A 92 9.83 30.91 -6.03
C ALA A 92 10.97 31.72 -5.38
N ALA A 93 11.33 32.88 -5.94
CA ALA A 93 12.34 33.77 -5.34
C ALA A 93 11.92 34.26 -3.94
N LYS A 94 10.65 34.66 -3.78
CA LYS A 94 10.09 35.07 -2.48
C LYS A 94 10.13 33.92 -1.48
N MET A 95 9.72 32.72 -1.90
CA MET A 95 9.73 31.52 -1.07
C MET A 95 11.15 31.17 -0.63
N PHE A 96 12.13 31.23 -1.53
CA PHE A 96 13.52 30.93 -1.18
C PHE A 96 14.07 31.91 -0.13
N ARG A 97 13.76 33.21 -0.24
CA ARG A 97 14.16 34.18 0.80
C ARG A 97 13.52 33.90 2.15
N GLN A 98 12.22 33.59 2.16
CA GLN A 98 11.51 33.34 3.40
C GLN A 98 11.98 32.06 4.09
N ARG A 99 12.29 31.02 3.31
CA ARG A 99 12.56 29.68 3.82
C ARG A 99 14.03 29.39 4.08
N TYR A 100 14.94 29.92 3.25
CA TYR A 100 16.35 29.52 3.25
C TYR A 100 17.31 30.65 3.65
N SER A 101 16.83 31.86 3.95
CA SER A 101 17.70 32.95 4.44
C SER A 101 18.38 32.63 5.78
N ALA A 102 17.69 31.91 6.68
CA ALA A 102 18.22 31.50 7.97
C ALA A 102 19.12 30.26 7.90
N ASN A 103 18.98 29.42 6.86
CA ASN A 103 19.81 28.24 6.64
C ASN A 103 20.01 27.96 5.13
N PRO A 104 20.94 28.67 4.47
CA PRO A 104 21.19 28.52 3.04
C PRO A 104 21.73 27.14 2.64
N LEU A 105 22.40 26.45 3.57
CA LEU A 105 22.96 25.11 3.35
C LEU A 105 21.87 24.10 2.99
N GLN A 106 20.67 24.26 3.56
CA GLN A 106 19.55 23.39 3.26
C GLN A 106 19.16 23.43 1.77
N LEU A 107 19.03 24.62 1.19
CA LEU A 107 18.69 24.76 -0.24
C LEU A 107 19.83 24.22 -1.13
N PHE A 108 21.08 24.52 -0.78
CA PHE A 108 22.24 24.02 -1.50
C PHE A 108 22.28 22.49 -1.57
N THR A 109 22.05 21.81 -0.44
CA THR A 109 21.98 20.36 -0.36
C THR A 109 20.82 19.80 -1.19
N TYR A 110 19.64 20.41 -1.13
CA TYR A 110 18.50 19.98 -1.95
C TYR A 110 18.79 20.10 -3.44
N VAL A 111 19.32 21.24 -3.91
CA VAL A 111 19.64 21.44 -5.32
C VAL A 111 20.66 20.40 -5.80
N ARG A 112 21.71 20.12 -5.00
CA ARG A 112 22.68 19.06 -5.31
C ARG A 112 22.07 17.68 -5.35
N GLN A 113 21.18 17.35 -4.42
CA GLN A 113 20.50 16.06 -4.40
C GLN A 113 19.61 15.89 -5.64
N CYS A 114 18.91 16.94 -6.07
CA CYS A 114 18.11 16.92 -7.31
C CYS A 114 19.01 16.66 -8.53
N LEU A 115 20.12 17.39 -8.67
CA LEU A 115 21.06 17.20 -9.78
C LEU A 115 21.71 15.81 -9.75
N ALA A 116 22.06 15.29 -8.56
CA ALA A 116 22.63 13.96 -8.39
C ALA A 116 21.64 12.87 -8.80
N THR A 117 20.37 13.06 -8.44
CA THR A 117 19.30 12.15 -8.85
C THR A 117 19.09 12.19 -10.36
N GLU A 118 19.01 13.38 -10.97
CA GLU A 118 18.93 13.52 -12.43
C GLU A 118 20.08 12.84 -13.16
N PHE A 119 21.31 13.07 -12.70
CA PHE A 119 22.50 12.47 -13.27
C PHE A 119 22.49 10.94 -13.11
N GLY A 120 22.06 10.43 -11.96
CA GLY A 120 21.86 9.00 -11.73
C GLY A 120 20.83 8.39 -12.69
N LEU A 121 19.70 9.06 -12.91
CA LEU A 121 18.67 8.61 -13.84
C LEU A 121 19.13 8.63 -15.30
N ILE A 122 19.92 9.64 -15.67
CA ILE A 122 20.54 9.73 -17.00
C ILE A 122 21.56 8.61 -17.20
N GLN A 123 22.40 8.34 -16.19
CA GLN A 123 23.36 7.23 -16.25
C GLN A 123 22.68 5.86 -16.31
N GLN A 124 21.62 5.68 -15.54
CA GLN A 124 20.79 4.46 -15.58
C GLN A 124 20.16 4.25 -16.96
N ALA A 125 19.78 5.33 -17.65
CA ALA A 125 19.27 5.27 -19.01
C ALA A 125 20.37 5.10 -20.08
N SER A 126 21.61 5.51 -19.81
CA SER A 126 22.75 5.38 -20.74
C SER A 126 23.57 4.10 -20.54
N GLY A 127 23.29 3.31 -19.51
CA GLY A 127 23.92 1.99 -19.28
C GLY A 127 25.33 2.03 -18.68
N GLU A 128 25.77 3.16 -18.13
CA GLU A 128 27.06 3.24 -17.40
C GLU A 128 26.85 2.89 -15.91
N VAL A 129 27.51 1.82 -15.46
CA VAL A 129 27.31 1.20 -14.15
C VAL A 129 28.18 1.87 -13.10
N VAL A 130 27.57 2.58 -12.14
CA VAL A 130 28.24 2.98 -10.88
C VAL A 130 28.04 1.88 -9.84
N PRO A 131 29.09 1.31 -9.24
CA PRO A 131 28.95 0.31 -8.18
C PRO A 131 28.53 1.00 -6.87
N GLY A 132 27.36 0.67 -6.33
CA GLY A 132 26.99 1.05 -4.95
C GLY A 132 25.51 1.20 -4.62
N LEU A 133 24.63 1.32 -5.61
CA LEU A 133 23.17 1.43 -5.40
C LEU A 133 22.42 0.49 -6.35
N SER A 134 22.54 -0.81 -6.10
CA SER A 134 21.73 -1.81 -6.80
C SER A 134 20.31 -1.84 -6.21
N MET A 135 19.46 -0.88 -6.57
CA MET A 135 18.05 -1.23 -6.75
C MET A 135 18.00 -2.13 -7.98
N LYS A 136 17.73 -3.42 -7.81
CA LYS A 136 17.47 -4.32 -8.93
C LYS A 136 16.34 -3.71 -9.75
N ASN A 137 16.60 -3.30 -10.99
CA ASN A 137 15.58 -2.87 -11.96
C ASN A 137 14.74 -4.08 -12.44
N SER A 138 14.04 -4.74 -11.51
CA SER A 138 13.19 -5.93 -11.75
C SER A 138 12.18 -5.66 -12.87
N GLY A 139 11.65 -4.44 -12.96
CA GLY A 139 10.66 -4.07 -13.97
C GLY A 139 11.20 -4.04 -15.41
N ALA A 140 12.38 -3.46 -15.64
CA ALA A 140 12.98 -3.41 -16.97
C ALA A 140 13.40 -4.82 -17.46
N GLU A 141 13.91 -5.66 -16.55
CA GLU A 141 14.22 -7.06 -16.85
C GLU A 141 12.96 -7.85 -17.23
N THR A 142 11.87 -7.64 -16.51
CA THR A 142 10.57 -8.28 -16.77
C THR A 142 10.03 -7.87 -18.15
N LEU A 143 10.08 -6.58 -18.49
CA LEU A 143 9.68 -6.08 -19.81
C LEU A 143 10.54 -6.66 -20.95
N HIS A 144 11.85 -6.81 -20.72
CA HIS A 144 12.75 -7.42 -21.70
C HIS A 144 12.39 -8.90 -21.96
N LYS A 145 12.11 -9.68 -20.90
CA LYS A 145 11.65 -11.07 -21.03
C LYS A 145 10.32 -11.15 -21.78
N ILE A 146 9.38 -10.24 -21.54
CA ILE A 146 8.12 -10.12 -22.28
C ILE A 146 8.39 -9.88 -23.78
N ASP A 147 9.31 -8.98 -24.13
CA ASP A 147 9.61 -8.68 -25.53
C ASP A 147 10.25 -9.87 -26.26
N ILE A 148 11.16 -10.61 -25.60
CA ILE A 148 11.71 -11.86 -26.14
C ILE A 148 10.58 -12.85 -26.44
N LEU A 149 9.66 -13.05 -25.49
CA LEU A 149 8.52 -13.95 -25.66
C LEU A 149 7.55 -13.49 -26.76
N ARG A 150 7.34 -12.18 -26.93
CA ARG A 150 6.57 -11.62 -28.05
C ARG A 150 7.19 -11.99 -29.38
N ARG A 151 8.49 -11.79 -29.55
CA ARG A 151 9.21 -12.13 -30.80
C ARG A 151 9.13 -13.63 -31.08
N ARG A 152 9.40 -14.47 -30.08
CA ARG A 152 9.28 -15.94 -30.23
C ARG A 152 7.88 -16.37 -30.66
N THR A 153 6.84 -15.78 -30.07
CA THR A 153 5.44 -16.06 -30.42
C THR A 153 5.08 -15.62 -31.83
N GLN A 154 5.68 -14.54 -32.33
CA GLN A 154 5.53 -14.08 -33.72
C GLN A 154 6.25 -15.01 -34.70
N ASP A 155 7.45 -15.49 -34.34
CA ASP A 155 8.21 -16.43 -35.15
C ASP A 155 7.48 -17.77 -35.28
N THR A 156 6.96 -18.32 -34.19
CA THR A 156 6.14 -19.55 -34.23
C THR A 156 4.84 -19.36 -35.01
N ALA A 157 4.23 -18.17 -34.99
CA ALA A 157 3.08 -17.86 -35.84
C ALA A 157 3.45 -17.83 -37.33
N ALA A 158 4.64 -17.34 -37.68
CA ALA A 158 5.13 -17.35 -39.06
C ALA A 158 5.41 -18.78 -39.55
N ASP A 159 6.07 -19.60 -38.72
CA ASP A 159 6.32 -21.01 -39.01
C ASP A 159 5.02 -21.81 -39.17
N LEU A 160 4.00 -21.50 -38.35
CA LEU A 160 2.68 -22.11 -38.42
C LEU A 160 1.95 -21.78 -39.73
N ARG A 161 1.97 -20.51 -40.17
CA ARG A 161 1.42 -20.11 -41.47
C ARG A 161 2.13 -20.80 -42.63
N ARG A 162 3.46 -20.84 -42.59
CA ARG A 162 4.26 -21.56 -43.58
C ARG A 162 3.90 -23.05 -43.63
N MET A 163 3.68 -23.68 -42.48
CA MET A 163 3.27 -25.08 -42.41
C MET A 163 1.88 -25.30 -43.04
N GLU A 164 0.92 -24.39 -42.83
CA GLU A 164 -0.39 -24.46 -43.47
C GLU A 164 -0.27 -24.30 -45.00
N GLU A 165 0.46 -23.30 -45.47
CA GLU A 165 0.73 -23.07 -46.90
C GLU A 165 1.40 -24.30 -47.55
N ASP A 166 2.40 -24.90 -46.90
CA ASP A 166 3.08 -26.09 -47.39
C ASP A 166 2.18 -27.33 -47.42
N GLN A 167 1.25 -27.47 -46.46
CA GLN A 167 0.25 -28.54 -46.48
C GLN A 167 -0.78 -28.35 -47.60
N GLU A 168 -1.27 -27.14 -47.82
CA GLU A 168 -2.21 -26.86 -48.91
C GLU A 168 -1.58 -27.14 -50.27
N ALA A 169 -0.36 -26.66 -50.47
CA ALA A 169 0.36 -26.89 -51.71
C ALA A 169 0.79 -28.36 -51.88
N PHE A 170 1.03 -29.11 -50.80
CA PHE A 170 1.14 -30.57 -50.85
C PHE A 170 -0.17 -31.22 -51.33
N HIS A 171 -1.33 -30.83 -50.78
CA HIS A 171 -2.63 -31.36 -51.21
C HIS A 171 -2.90 -31.10 -52.69
N LEU A 172 -2.58 -29.90 -53.20
CA LEU A 172 -2.72 -29.57 -54.63
C LEU A 172 -1.84 -30.46 -55.51
N GLN A 173 -0.56 -30.63 -55.14
CA GLN A 173 0.36 -31.49 -55.89
C GLN A 173 -0.05 -32.97 -55.82
N TYR A 174 -0.55 -33.43 -54.67
CA TYR A 174 -1.05 -34.79 -54.50
C TYR A 174 -2.29 -35.06 -55.35
N HIS A 175 -3.20 -34.08 -55.43
CA HIS A 175 -4.38 -34.14 -56.31
C HIS A 175 -4.00 -34.19 -57.79
N GLU A 176 -3.03 -33.37 -58.23
CA GLU A 176 -2.53 -33.45 -59.61
C GLU A 176 -1.85 -34.79 -59.91
N CYS A 177 -1.10 -35.33 -58.95
CA CYS A 177 -0.47 -36.66 -59.08
C CYS A 177 -1.53 -37.77 -59.22
N THR A 178 -2.62 -37.73 -58.44
CA THR A 178 -3.72 -38.69 -58.55
C THR A 178 -4.48 -38.55 -59.87
N LYS A 179 -4.69 -37.33 -60.37
CA LYS A 179 -5.28 -37.07 -61.68
C LYS A 179 -4.44 -37.64 -62.83
N ILE A 180 -3.11 -37.45 -62.78
CA ILE A 180 -2.18 -38.04 -63.75
C ILE A 180 -2.21 -39.57 -63.66
N ASN A 181 -2.27 -40.14 -62.44
CA ASN A 181 -2.35 -41.58 -62.24
C ASN A 181 -3.65 -42.18 -62.83
N ALA A 182 -4.79 -41.50 -62.67
CA ALA A 182 -6.05 -41.90 -63.30
C ALA A 182 -5.98 -41.82 -64.84
N HIS A 183 -5.33 -40.79 -65.37
CA HIS A 183 -5.13 -40.64 -66.82
C HIS A 183 -4.24 -41.75 -67.41
N LEU A 184 -3.18 -42.11 -66.69
CA LEU A 184 -2.30 -43.24 -67.04
C LEU A 184 -3.08 -44.58 -67.05
N GLN A 185 -3.95 -44.82 -66.07
CA GLN A 185 -4.78 -46.03 -66.03
C GLN A 185 -5.77 -46.08 -67.21
N GLY A 186 -6.38 -44.95 -67.58
CA GLY A 186 -7.29 -44.84 -68.71
C GLY A 186 -6.62 -44.99 -70.08
N LEU A 187 -5.35 -44.59 -70.22
CA LEU A 187 -4.57 -44.78 -71.44
C LEU A 187 -4.08 -46.22 -71.62
N ASN A 188 -3.93 -46.98 -70.53
CA ASN A 188 -3.48 -48.37 -70.55
C ASN A 188 -4.53 -49.36 -71.10
N SER A 189 -5.78 -48.92 -71.30
CA SER A 189 -6.89 -49.72 -71.83
C SER A 189 -7.17 -49.48 -73.32
N GLN A 190 -6.43 -48.59 -73.99
CA GLN A 190 -6.56 -48.32 -75.44
C GLN A 190 -5.50 -49.07 -76.29
N PRO A 191 -5.81 -49.41 -77.56
CA PRO A 191 -4.85 -50.04 -78.47
C PRO A 191 -3.62 -49.15 -78.74
N SER A 192 -2.45 -49.76 -78.72
CA SER A 192 -1.15 -49.10 -78.70
C SER A 192 -0.72 -48.55 -80.08
N ASN A 193 -0.73 -47.23 -80.22
CA ASN A 193 -0.14 -46.50 -81.35
C ASN A 193 1.16 -45.78 -80.92
N ALA A 194 2.04 -45.43 -81.87
CA ALA A 194 3.31 -44.75 -81.59
C ALA A 194 3.15 -43.43 -80.80
N THR A 195 2.08 -42.68 -81.09
CA THR A 195 1.72 -41.44 -80.37
C THR A 195 1.26 -41.71 -78.93
N THR A 196 0.56 -42.81 -78.70
CA THR A 196 0.11 -43.24 -77.36
C THR A 196 1.29 -43.62 -76.48
N ALA A 197 2.31 -44.29 -77.03
CA ALA A 197 3.53 -44.66 -76.31
C ALA A 197 4.37 -43.46 -75.85
N GLN A 198 4.52 -42.43 -76.71
CA GLN A 198 5.21 -41.18 -76.33
C GLN A 198 4.47 -40.40 -75.24
N ASN A 199 3.14 -40.32 -75.32
CA ASN A 199 2.33 -39.65 -74.29
C ASN A 199 2.42 -40.37 -72.94
N LEU A 200 2.39 -41.71 -72.95
CA LEU A 200 2.59 -42.53 -71.75
C LEU A 200 3.94 -42.25 -71.09
N GLN A 201 5.02 -42.23 -71.86
CA GLN A 201 6.36 -41.96 -71.34
C GLN A 201 6.50 -40.54 -70.75
N LYS A 202 5.87 -39.54 -71.36
CA LYS A 202 5.85 -38.16 -70.85
C LYS A 202 5.08 -38.05 -69.54
N LEU A 203 3.90 -38.66 -69.45
CA LEU A 203 3.07 -38.68 -68.24
C LEU A 203 3.74 -39.45 -67.09
N THR A 204 4.43 -40.56 -67.38
CA THR A 204 5.19 -41.31 -66.37
C THR A 204 6.34 -40.48 -65.80
N ARG A 205 7.14 -39.80 -66.63
CA ARG A 205 8.19 -38.88 -66.14
C ARG A 205 7.62 -37.73 -65.33
N GLN A 206 6.47 -37.18 -65.73
CA GLN A 206 5.80 -36.11 -64.98
C GLN A 206 5.31 -36.60 -63.61
N LYS A 207 4.79 -37.83 -63.55
CA LYS A 207 4.40 -38.49 -62.29
C LYS A 207 5.62 -38.69 -61.37
N GLU A 208 6.71 -39.26 -61.88
CA GLU A 208 7.93 -39.49 -61.09
C GLU A 208 8.49 -38.19 -60.51
N ALA A 209 8.50 -37.10 -61.30
CA ALA A 209 8.93 -35.79 -60.82
C ALA A 209 8.01 -35.23 -59.71
N LEU A 210 6.69 -35.41 -59.84
CA LEU A 210 5.72 -35.03 -58.81
C LEU A 210 5.87 -35.86 -57.54
N GLU A 211 6.06 -37.18 -57.65
CA GLU A 211 6.29 -38.08 -56.51
C GLU A 211 7.58 -37.73 -55.75
N GLN A 212 8.66 -37.39 -56.47
CA GLN A 212 9.89 -36.89 -55.84
C GLN A 212 9.66 -35.57 -55.11
N SER A 213 8.94 -34.61 -55.74
CA SER A 213 8.58 -33.35 -55.10
C SER A 213 7.71 -33.56 -53.85
N LEU A 214 6.73 -34.48 -53.90
CA LEU A 214 5.87 -34.81 -52.78
C LEU A 214 6.66 -35.41 -51.62
N ASN A 215 7.58 -36.35 -51.88
CA ASN A 215 8.43 -36.94 -50.85
C ASN A 215 9.35 -35.91 -50.18
N GLN A 216 9.97 -35.01 -50.95
CA GLN A 216 10.75 -33.89 -50.40
C GLN A 216 9.89 -33.00 -49.50
N ARG A 217 8.65 -32.73 -49.91
CA ARG A 217 7.73 -31.88 -49.16
C ARG A 217 7.23 -32.53 -47.87
N VAL A 218 6.97 -33.84 -47.88
CA VAL A 218 6.66 -34.62 -46.67
C VAL A 218 7.82 -34.54 -45.67
N ALA A 219 9.05 -34.73 -46.13
CA ALA A 219 10.23 -34.62 -45.26
C ALA A 219 10.38 -33.20 -44.68
N GLY A 220 10.17 -32.16 -45.50
CA GLY A 220 10.18 -30.76 -45.07
C GLY A 220 9.10 -30.44 -44.03
N LEU A 221 7.85 -30.88 -44.27
CA LEU A 221 6.73 -30.73 -43.34
C LEU A 221 7.00 -31.42 -42.01
N MET A 222 7.61 -32.61 -42.04
CA MET A 222 7.96 -33.38 -40.85
C MET A 222 9.03 -32.67 -40.03
N GLN A 223 10.08 -32.13 -40.66
CA GLN A 223 11.09 -31.32 -39.98
C GLN A 223 10.50 -30.03 -39.39
N LEU A 224 9.66 -29.33 -40.15
CA LEU A 224 9.01 -28.10 -39.68
C LEU A 224 8.11 -28.36 -38.47
N ARG A 225 7.36 -29.47 -38.45
CA ARG A 225 6.54 -29.89 -37.31
C ARG A 225 7.36 -30.13 -36.05
N LEU A 226 8.47 -30.86 -36.16
CA LEU A 226 9.36 -31.14 -35.02
C LEU A 226 9.98 -29.84 -34.48
N ALA A 227 10.53 -29.01 -35.37
CA ALA A 227 11.12 -27.72 -35.00
C ALA A 227 10.09 -26.79 -34.34
N LEU A 228 8.86 -26.73 -34.86
CA LEU A 228 7.79 -25.93 -34.29
C LEU A 228 7.38 -26.43 -32.89
N SER A 229 7.30 -27.75 -32.71
CA SER A 229 6.97 -28.38 -31.42
C SER A 229 8.03 -28.07 -30.36
N ASP A 230 9.32 -28.12 -30.73
CA ASP A 230 10.42 -27.76 -29.83
C ASP A 230 10.42 -26.26 -29.50
N LYS A 231 10.19 -25.38 -30.48
CA LYS A 231 10.09 -23.93 -30.25
C LYS A 231 8.92 -23.58 -29.32
N LEU A 232 7.77 -24.23 -29.49
CA LEU A 232 6.59 -24.05 -28.63
C LEU A 232 6.88 -24.55 -27.21
N LYS A 233 7.53 -25.71 -27.06
CA LYS A 233 7.94 -26.25 -25.76
C LYS A 233 8.84 -25.29 -24.99
N GLU A 234 9.88 -24.77 -25.62
CA GLU A 234 10.79 -23.81 -25.00
C GLU A 234 10.06 -22.50 -24.65
N THR A 235 9.14 -22.04 -25.51
CA THR A 235 8.33 -20.84 -25.26
C THR A 235 7.40 -21.01 -24.05
N VAL A 236 6.76 -22.18 -23.89
CA VAL A 236 5.94 -22.52 -22.72
C VAL A 236 6.78 -22.55 -21.43
N GLN A 237 8.00 -23.08 -21.50
CA GLN A 237 8.92 -23.08 -20.34
C GLN A 237 9.32 -21.67 -19.92
N LEU A 238 9.65 -20.79 -20.88
CA LEU A 238 9.98 -19.39 -20.60
C LEU A 238 8.77 -18.61 -20.08
N LEU A 239 7.57 -18.88 -20.61
CA LEU A 239 6.31 -18.33 -20.09
C LEU A 239 6.10 -18.71 -18.63
N ASN A 240 6.33 -19.98 -18.27
CA ASN A 240 6.20 -20.46 -16.90
C ASN A 240 7.18 -19.74 -15.96
N GLN A 241 8.46 -19.62 -16.35
CA GLN A 241 9.46 -18.91 -15.54
C GLN A 241 9.10 -17.44 -15.31
N LEU A 242 8.65 -16.76 -16.36
CA LEU A 242 8.21 -15.37 -16.25
C LEU A 242 6.94 -15.24 -15.38
N GLN A 243 5.99 -16.16 -15.53
CA GLN A 243 4.79 -16.18 -14.71
C GLN A 243 5.11 -16.39 -13.22
N THR A 244 6.02 -17.31 -12.88
CA THR A 244 6.49 -17.50 -11.50
C THR A 244 7.12 -16.21 -10.94
N HIS A 245 7.98 -15.54 -11.71
CA HIS A 245 8.57 -14.25 -11.29
C HIS A 245 7.50 -13.20 -10.99
N VAL A 246 6.56 -12.99 -11.93
CA VAL A 246 5.52 -11.96 -11.80
C VAL A 246 4.51 -12.29 -10.69
N LEU A 247 4.08 -13.54 -10.56
CA LEU A 247 3.03 -13.93 -9.62
C LEU A 247 3.56 -14.25 -8.21
N ASP A 248 4.66 -14.98 -8.11
CA ASP A 248 5.14 -15.52 -6.83
C ASP A 248 6.16 -14.59 -6.16
N GLU A 249 6.81 -13.68 -6.91
CA GLU A 249 7.70 -12.66 -6.34
C GLU A 249 7.03 -11.29 -6.30
N GLU A 250 6.76 -10.68 -7.46
CA GLU A 250 6.31 -9.28 -7.55
C GLU A 250 4.89 -9.08 -6.98
N LEU A 251 3.92 -9.92 -7.36
CA LEU A 251 2.56 -9.81 -6.85
C LEU A 251 2.45 -10.19 -5.37
N ILE A 252 3.21 -11.19 -4.89
CA ILE A 252 3.26 -11.53 -3.46
C ILE A 252 3.91 -10.41 -2.65
N ARG A 253 4.98 -9.79 -3.16
CA ARG A 253 5.60 -8.60 -2.55
C ARG A 253 4.61 -7.45 -2.47
N TRP A 254 3.87 -7.16 -3.54
CA TRP A 254 2.83 -6.14 -3.53
C TRP A 254 1.74 -6.43 -2.48
N LYS A 255 1.28 -7.69 -2.36
CA LYS A 255 0.30 -8.09 -1.32
C LYS A 255 0.88 -7.91 0.09
N ARG A 256 2.16 -8.21 0.29
CA ARG A 256 2.85 -8.03 1.56
C ARG A 256 2.99 -6.55 1.92
N ASP A 257 3.34 -5.70 0.96
CA ASP A 257 3.44 -4.26 1.15
C ASP A 257 2.06 -3.66 1.47
N GLN A 258 0.99 -4.11 0.80
CA GLN A 258 -0.39 -3.73 1.13
C GLN A 258 -0.79 -4.15 2.55
N GLN A 259 -0.37 -5.33 3.00
CA GLN A 259 -0.61 -5.80 4.37
C GLN A 259 0.10 -4.93 5.41
N LEU A 260 1.38 -4.61 5.18
CA LEU A 260 2.17 -3.73 6.03
C LEU A 260 1.63 -2.29 6.04
N ALA A 261 1.03 -1.84 4.94
CA ALA A 261 0.31 -0.57 4.87
C ALA A 261 -0.84 -0.48 5.88
N GLY A 262 -1.47 -1.61 6.22
CA GLY A 262 -2.47 -1.71 7.30
C GLY A 262 -1.91 -1.31 8.68
N ASN A 263 -0.59 -1.36 8.88
CA ASN A 263 0.10 -0.88 10.06
C ASN A 263 0.67 0.54 9.91
N GLY A 264 0.51 1.17 8.74
CA GLY A 264 0.99 2.53 8.48
C GLY A 264 2.35 2.61 7.77
N VAL A 265 2.87 1.50 7.25
CA VAL A 265 4.00 1.56 6.30
C VAL A 265 3.56 2.35 5.06
N ILE A 266 4.45 3.19 4.53
CA ILE A 266 4.17 3.94 3.30
C ILE A 266 4.03 2.94 2.16
N PHE A 267 2.89 2.98 1.49
CA PHE A 267 2.55 2.06 0.41
C PHE A 267 2.51 2.79 -0.92
N ASN A 268 3.54 2.57 -1.73
CA ASN A 268 3.60 3.03 -3.11
C ASN A 268 3.15 1.88 -4.00
N SER A 269 1.87 1.89 -4.41
CA SER A 269 1.32 0.82 -5.24
C SER A 269 1.86 0.91 -6.67
N ASN A 270 2.56 -0.12 -7.12
CA ASN A 270 2.96 -0.33 -8.52
C ASN A 270 2.01 -1.31 -9.24
N LEU A 271 0.76 -1.42 -8.78
CA LEU A 271 -0.19 -2.42 -9.28
C LEU A 271 -0.47 -2.28 -10.78
N ASP A 272 -0.47 -1.06 -11.31
CA ASP A 272 -0.70 -0.83 -12.74
C ASP A 272 0.44 -1.43 -13.59
N THR A 273 1.68 -1.36 -13.12
CA THR A 273 2.84 -2.00 -13.77
C THR A 273 2.73 -3.53 -13.75
N ILE A 274 2.33 -4.10 -12.60
CA ILE A 274 2.07 -5.54 -12.48
C ILE A 274 0.91 -5.94 -13.40
N GLN A 275 -0.14 -5.11 -13.52
CA GLN A 275 -1.23 -5.35 -14.46
C GLN A 275 -0.71 -5.45 -15.89
N GLU A 276 0.14 -4.55 -16.35
CA GLU A 276 0.70 -4.61 -17.71
C GLU A 276 1.46 -5.91 -17.97
N TRP A 277 2.23 -6.40 -16.99
CA TRP A 277 2.92 -7.68 -17.09
C TRP A 277 1.95 -8.86 -17.13
N CYS A 278 0.93 -8.87 -16.26
CA CYS A 278 -0.11 -9.91 -16.26
C CYS A 278 -0.93 -9.91 -17.55
N GLU A 279 -1.26 -8.73 -18.08
CA GLU A 279 -1.96 -8.57 -19.35
C GLU A 279 -1.13 -9.10 -20.53
N ALA A 280 0.16 -8.77 -20.58
CA ALA A 280 1.07 -9.29 -21.60
C ALA A 280 1.25 -10.82 -21.50
N LEU A 281 1.39 -11.35 -20.28
CA LEU A 281 1.42 -12.80 -20.03
C LEU A 281 0.12 -13.48 -20.50
N ALA A 282 -1.04 -12.93 -20.16
CA ALA A 282 -2.33 -13.48 -20.57
C ALA A 282 -2.48 -13.52 -22.09
N GLU A 283 -2.07 -12.46 -22.78
CA GLU A 283 -2.05 -12.38 -24.24
C GLU A 283 -1.11 -13.44 -24.85
N LEU A 284 0.13 -13.53 -24.36
CA LEU A 284 1.12 -14.48 -24.88
C LEU A 284 0.73 -15.94 -24.62
N ILE A 285 0.25 -16.26 -23.41
CA ILE A 285 -0.24 -17.60 -23.05
C ILE A 285 -1.44 -17.96 -23.93
N TRP A 286 -2.37 -17.03 -24.14
CA TRP A 286 -3.53 -17.27 -24.99
C TRP A 286 -3.13 -17.53 -26.45
N LEU A 287 -2.24 -16.70 -27.02
CA LEU A 287 -1.78 -16.86 -28.41
C LEU A 287 -1.05 -18.19 -28.62
N ASN A 288 -0.11 -18.54 -27.73
CA ASN A 288 0.61 -19.81 -27.83
C ASN A 288 -0.34 -21.01 -27.66
N ARG A 289 -1.38 -20.89 -26.82
CA ARG A 289 -2.40 -21.94 -26.67
C ARG A 289 -3.16 -22.17 -27.98
N GLN A 290 -3.55 -21.10 -28.68
CA GLN A 290 -4.19 -21.21 -29.98
C GLN A 290 -3.25 -21.78 -31.05
N GLN A 291 -1.98 -21.39 -31.04
CA GLN A 291 -0.97 -21.96 -31.95
C GLN A 291 -0.80 -23.47 -31.74
N ILE A 292 -0.71 -23.96 -30.49
CA ILE A 292 -0.60 -25.39 -30.18
C ILE A 292 -1.82 -26.16 -30.73
N LYS A 293 -3.03 -25.65 -30.51
CA LYS A 293 -4.26 -26.25 -31.07
C LYS A 293 -4.27 -26.29 -32.59
N GLU A 294 -3.76 -25.24 -33.21
CA GLU A 294 -3.71 -25.14 -34.66
C GLU A 294 -2.67 -26.10 -35.25
N VAL A 295 -1.52 -26.30 -34.58
CA VAL A 295 -0.56 -27.36 -34.93
C VAL A 295 -1.22 -28.73 -34.85
N GLU A 296 -1.98 -29.00 -33.79
CA GLU A 296 -2.71 -30.26 -33.61
C GLU A 296 -3.76 -30.48 -34.71
N ARG A 297 -4.51 -29.44 -35.08
CA ARG A 297 -5.47 -29.46 -36.20
C ARG A 297 -4.77 -29.77 -37.54
N LEU A 298 -3.65 -29.10 -37.82
CA LEU A 298 -2.86 -29.32 -39.03
C LEU A 298 -2.20 -30.70 -39.05
N LYS A 299 -1.85 -31.26 -37.88
CA LYS A 299 -1.39 -32.65 -37.74
C LYS A 299 -2.51 -33.63 -38.10
N GLN A 300 -3.72 -33.41 -37.62
CA GLN A 300 -4.88 -34.28 -37.91
C GLN A 300 -5.27 -34.29 -39.40
N LYS A 301 -5.15 -33.15 -40.10
CA LYS A 301 -5.41 -33.05 -41.54
C LYS A 301 -4.47 -33.90 -42.39
N LEU A 302 -3.22 -34.05 -41.96
CA LEU A 302 -2.18 -34.81 -42.67
C LEU A 302 -1.38 -35.61 -41.65
N ALA A 303 -1.88 -36.82 -41.35
CA ALA A 303 -1.28 -37.74 -40.40
C ALA A 303 0.06 -38.27 -40.94
N LEU A 304 1.15 -37.60 -40.55
CA LEU A 304 2.54 -37.99 -40.81
C LEU A 304 3.18 -38.19 -39.45
N ASP A 305 2.98 -39.37 -38.87
CA ASP A 305 3.55 -39.70 -37.57
C ASP A 305 4.97 -40.25 -37.75
N PRO A 306 6.00 -39.61 -37.17
CA PRO A 306 7.33 -40.20 -37.10
C PRO A 306 7.29 -41.51 -36.33
N LEU A 307 7.83 -42.59 -36.91
CA LEU A 307 8.05 -43.83 -36.18
C LEU A 307 9.01 -43.56 -35.00
N GLY A 308 8.52 -43.72 -33.78
CA GLY A 308 9.33 -43.65 -32.55
C GLY A 308 9.47 -42.27 -31.89
N VAL A 309 8.75 -41.22 -32.33
CA VAL A 309 8.74 -39.91 -31.65
C VAL A 309 7.43 -39.73 -30.88
N SER A 310 7.53 -39.47 -29.58
CA SER A 310 6.38 -39.18 -28.72
C SER A 310 5.80 -37.79 -29.04
N ASP A 311 4.48 -37.70 -29.14
CA ASP A 311 3.81 -36.42 -29.36
C ASP A 311 3.79 -35.57 -28.09
N VAL A 312 4.40 -34.39 -28.14
CA VAL A 312 4.49 -33.45 -27.02
C VAL A 312 3.32 -32.45 -26.99
N LEU A 313 2.58 -32.29 -28.09
CA LEU A 313 1.55 -31.26 -28.22
C LEU A 313 0.39 -31.39 -27.20
N PRO A 314 -0.15 -32.60 -26.92
CA PRO A 314 -1.23 -32.74 -25.95
C PRO A 314 -0.79 -32.34 -24.54
N GLN A 315 0.45 -32.70 -24.16
CA GLN A 315 1.03 -32.33 -22.87
C GLN A 315 1.25 -30.81 -22.77
N LEU A 316 1.78 -30.19 -23.83
CA LEU A 316 1.95 -28.73 -23.88
C LEU A 316 0.62 -27.98 -23.79
N LEU A 317 -0.45 -28.50 -24.39
CA LEU A 317 -1.78 -27.92 -24.30
C LEU A 317 -2.33 -27.94 -22.86
N VAL A 318 -2.07 -29.01 -22.11
CA VAL A 318 -2.41 -29.10 -20.69
C VAL A 318 -1.59 -28.09 -19.88
N GLU A 319 -0.27 -28.05 -20.08
CA GLU A 319 0.63 -27.14 -19.37
C GLU A 319 0.26 -25.67 -19.57
N ILE A 320 0.06 -25.23 -20.82
CA ILE A 320 -0.28 -23.84 -21.11
C ILE A 320 -1.69 -23.47 -20.61
N THR A 321 -2.63 -24.41 -20.61
CA THR A 321 -3.97 -24.19 -20.04
C THR A 321 -3.90 -24.06 -18.51
N GLN A 322 -3.01 -24.81 -17.86
CA GLN A 322 -2.76 -24.68 -16.43
C GLN A 322 -2.09 -23.34 -16.08
N LEU A 323 -1.14 -22.87 -16.91
CA LEU A 323 -0.55 -21.53 -16.77
C LEU A 323 -1.62 -20.44 -16.81
N LEU A 324 -2.50 -20.49 -17.82
CA LEU A 324 -3.62 -19.55 -17.93
C LEU A 324 -4.55 -19.62 -16.70
N SER A 325 -4.86 -20.82 -16.23
CA SER A 325 -5.73 -21.02 -15.07
C SER A 325 -5.13 -20.43 -13.80
N SER A 326 -3.84 -20.68 -13.55
CA SER A 326 -3.09 -20.10 -12.44
C SER A 326 -3.00 -18.58 -12.54
N LEU A 327 -2.78 -18.03 -13.74
CA LEU A 327 -2.72 -16.59 -13.95
C LEU A 327 -4.07 -15.92 -13.64
N VAL A 328 -5.18 -16.48 -14.15
CA VAL A 328 -6.52 -15.91 -13.93
C VAL A 328 -6.92 -15.98 -12.45
N THR A 329 -6.66 -17.09 -11.76
CA THR A 329 -7.02 -17.24 -10.34
C THR A 329 -6.16 -16.36 -9.43
N SER A 330 -4.85 -16.25 -9.68
CA SER A 330 -3.94 -15.45 -8.85
C SER A 330 -4.10 -13.94 -9.02
N THR A 331 -4.59 -13.48 -10.17
CA THR A 331 -4.76 -12.05 -10.51
C THR A 331 -6.12 -11.48 -10.14
N PHE A 332 -7.00 -12.27 -9.51
CA PHE A 332 -8.20 -11.78 -8.85
C PHE A 332 -7.84 -11.34 -7.42
N ILE A 333 -7.67 -10.03 -7.24
CA ILE A 333 -7.08 -9.46 -6.02
C ILE A 333 -7.92 -8.34 -5.42
N ILE A 334 -7.71 -8.08 -4.13
CA ILE A 334 -8.34 -6.97 -3.42
C ILE A 334 -7.41 -5.77 -3.50
N GLU A 335 -7.80 -4.77 -4.28
CA GLU A 335 -7.05 -3.52 -4.46
C GLU A 335 -7.22 -2.59 -3.24
N LYS A 336 -8.45 -2.47 -2.75
CA LYS A 336 -8.77 -1.72 -1.53
C LYS A 336 -9.33 -2.68 -0.48
N GLN A 337 -8.51 -2.96 0.54
CA GLN A 337 -8.90 -3.83 1.64
C GLN A 337 -10.09 -3.24 2.42
N PRO A 338 -10.99 -4.09 2.95
CA PRO A 338 -11.98 -3.68 3.93
C PRO A 338 -11.29 -3.21 5.22
N PRO A 339 -11.96 -2.42 6.07
CA PRO A 339 -11.44 -2.10 7.40
C PRO A 339 -11.13 -3.39 8.17
N GLN A 340 -9.92 -3.52 8.73
CA GLN A 340 -9.54 -4.72 9.49
C GLN A 340 -10.14 -4.75 10.90
N VAL A 341 -10.61 -3.62 11.40
CA VAL A 341 -11.46 -3.56 12.60
C VAL A 341 -12.84 -3.09 12.15
N MET A 342 -13.82 -3.99 12.20
CA MET A 342 -15.17 -3.73 11.71
C MET A 342 -16.16 -3.65 12.86
N LYS A 343 -16.90 -2.54 12.95
CA LYS A 343 -18.03 -2.42 13.86
C LYS A 343 -19.32 -2.90 13.20
N THR A 344 -20.11 -3.71 13.90
CA THR A 344 -21.44 -4.11 13.43
C THR A 344 -22.32 -2.90 13.14
N ASN A 345 -23.24 -3.04 12.18
CA ASN A 345 -24.12 -1.97 11.70
C ASN A 345 -23.38 -0.73 11.17
N THR A 346 -22.09 -0.82 10.86
CA THR A 346 -21.33 0.27 10.23
C THR A 346 -21.10 -0.04 8.76
N ARG A 347 -21.25 0.96 7.90
CA ARG A 347 -20.97 0.82 6.46
C ARG A 347 -19.47 0.75 6.23
N PHE A 348 -19.05 -0.07 5.27
CA PHE A 348 -17.66 -0.21 4.89
C PHE A 348 -17.52 -0.41 3.38
N THR A 349 -16.30 -0.22 2.89
CA THR A 349 -15.97 -0.31 1.46
C THR A 349 -14.86 -1.31 1.22
N ALA A 350 -14.88 -1.97 0.07
CA ALA A 350 -13.77 -2.76 -0.45
C ALA A 350 -13.76 -2.66 -1.98
N THR A 351 -12.62 -2.90 -2.62
CA THR A 351 -12.52 -2.91 -4.09
C THR A 351 -11.71 -4.10 -4.54
N VAL A 352 -12.24 -4.84 -5.50
CA VAL A 352 -11.63 -6.03 -6.09
C VAL A 352 -11.37 -5.76 -7.56
N ARG A 353 -10.23 -6.22 -8.06
CA ARG A 353 -9.76 -6.02 -9.43
C ARG A 353 -9.30 -7.35 -10.01
N LEU A 354 -9.59 -7.55 -11.30
CA LEU A 354 -9.06 -8.67 -12.08
C LEU A 354 -8.04 -8.11 -13.07
N LEU A 355 -6.74 -8.34 -12.83
CA LEU A 355 -5.67 -7.70 -13.61
C LEU A 355 -5.68 -8.12 -15.09
N VAL A 356 -6.07 -9.37 -15.39
CA VAL A 356 -6.14 -9.89 -16.77
C VAL A 356 -7.48 -9.63 -17.47
N GLY A 357 -8.44 -9.03 -16.77
CA GLY A 357 -9.84 -8.95 -17.22
C GLY A 357 -10.04 -8.10 -18.48
N GLY A 358 -9.21 -7.08 -18.68
CA GLY A 358 -9.23 -6.24 -19.88
C GLY A 358 -8.85 -7.03 -21.12
N LYS A 359 -7.71 -7.73 -21.09
CA LYS A 359 -7.16 -8.49 -22.23
C LYS A 359 -7.92 -9.75 -22.59
N LEU A 360 -8.47 -10.45 -21.59
CA LEU A 360 -9.25 -11.67 -21.81
C LEU A 360 -10.71 -11.39 -22.24
N ASN A 361 -11.07 -10.13 -22.49
CA ASN A 361 -12.42 -9.70 -22.89
C ASN A 361 -13.53 -10.12 -21.92
N VAL A 362 -13.19 -10.32 -20.63
CA VAL A 362 -14.16 -10.70 -19.58
C VAL A 362 -15.23 -9.63 -19.40
N HIS A 363 -14.90 -8.37 -19.70
CA HIS A 363 -15.82 -7.24 -19.66
C HIS A 363 -16.99 -7.32 -20.65
N MET A 364 -16.93 -8.19 -21.67
CA MET A 364 -18.04 -8.40 -22.61
C MET A 364 -19.26 -9.07 -21.95
N THR A 365 -19.02 -9.85 -20.89
CA THR A 365 -20.04 -10.44 -20.02
C THR A 365 -19.65 -10.18 -18.58
N PRO A 366 -19.86 -8.95 -18.06
CA PRO A 366 -19.28 -8.52 -16.80
C PRO A 366 -19.76 -9.42 -15.65
N PRO A 367 -18.83 -10.10 -14.95
CA PRO A 367 -19.23 -11.07 -13.94
C PRO A 367 -19.68 -10.40 -12.65
N GLN A 368 -20.54 -11.10 -11.92
CA GLN A 368 -20.92 -10.72 -10.58
C GLN A 368 -19.93 -11.24 -9.56
N VAL A 369 -19.58 -10.41 -8.59
CA VAL A 369 -18.76 -10.74 -7.43
C VAL A 369 -19.68 -10.80 -6.21
N LYS A 370 -19.64 -11.93 -5.50
CA LYS A 370 -20.35 -12.14 -4.23
C LYS A 370 -19.35 -12.11 -3.09
N VAL A 371 -19.70 -11.41 -2.02
CA VAL A 371 -18.92 -11.28 -0.79
C VAL A 371 -19.58 -12.05 0.33
N THR A 372 -18.82 -12.87 1.04
CA THR A 372 -19.25 -13.57 2.24
C THR A 372 -18.21 -13.42 3.34
N ILE A 373 -18.63 -13.45 4.60
CA ILE A 373 -17.69 -13.48 5.73
C ILE A 373 -17.53 -14.91 6.22
N ILE A 374 -16.29 -15.33 6.38
CA ILE A 374 -15.92 -16.67 6.82
C ILE A 374 -14.99 -16.60 8.04
N SER A 375 -15.04 -17.64 8.88
CA SER A 375 -14.14 -17.79 10.03
C SER A 375 -12.79 -18.39 9.61
N GLU A 376 -11.82 -18.36 10.52
CA GLU A 376 -10.53 -19.03 10.36
C GLU A 376 -10.66 -20.51 10.01
N ALA A 377 -11.49 -21.26 10.72
CA ALA A 377 -11.72 -22.68 10.45
C ALA A 377 -12.27 -22.89 9.03
N GLN A 378 -13.19 -22.04 8.58
CA GLN A 378 -13.77 -22.10 7.25
C GLN A 378 -12.75 -21.76 6.15
N ALA A 379 -11.90 -20.76 6.36
CA ALA A 379 -10.81 -20.43 5.44
C ALA A 379 -9.81 -21.59 5.30
N ASN A 380 -9.45 -22.23 6.43
CA ASN A 380 -8.57 -23.39 6.44
C ASN A 380 -9.18 -24.59 5.69
N MET A 381 -10.49 -24.81 5.82
CA MET A 381 -11.19 -25.83 5.05
C MET A 381 -11.25 -25.49 3.55
N LEU A 382 -11.44 -24.22 3.21
CA LEU A 382 -11.52 -23.74 1.83
C LEU A 382 -10.20 -23.98 1.06
N LEU A 383 -9.05 -23.81 1.72
CA LEU A 383 -7.73 -24.14 1.13
C LEU A 383 -7.47 -25.63 0.97
N LYS A 384 -8.09 -26.47 1.81
CA LYS A 384 -7.92 -27.93 1.77
C LYS A 384 -8.91 -28.64 0.84
N ASN A 385 -10.05 -28.02 0.53
CA ASN A 385 -11.11 -28.66 -0.24
C ASN A 385 -11.92 -27.64 -1.06
N ASP A 386 -11.78 -27.70 -2.39
CA ASP A 386 -12.37 -26.76 -3.37
C ASP A 386 -13.91 -26.80 -3.40
N LYS A 387 -14.53 -27.81 -2.77
CA LYS A 387 -15.99 -28.03 -2.79
C LYS A 387 -16.76 -27.19 -1.75
N LEU A 388 -16.09 -26.47 -0.83
CA LEU A 388 -16.77 -25.70 0.22
C LEU A 388 -17.45 -24.43 -0.30
N GLY A 389 -17.11 -23.95 -1.51
CA GLY A 389 -17.85 -22.87 -2.18
C GLY A 389 -19.36 -23.17 -2.36
N LYS A 390 -19.78 -24.42 -2.17
CA LYS A 390 -21.18 -24.88 -2.27
C LYS A 390 -21.91 -25.00 -0.93
N SER A 391 -21.25 -24.98 0.24
CA SER A 391 -21.94 -25.23 1.52
C SER A 391 -22.72 -24.03 2.06
N GLY A 392 -22.55 -22.83 1.52
CA GLY A 392 -23.39 -21.66 1.85
C GLY A 392 -23.34 -21.19 3.32
N GLU A 393 -22.53 -21.83 4.17
CA GLU A 393 -22.40 -21.49 5.58
C GLU A 393 -21.50 -20.27 5.76
N SER A 394 -22.09 -19.08 5.70
CA SER A 394 -21.42 -17.84 6.08
C SER A 394 -21.35 -17.71 7.60
N SER A 395 -20.21 -17.21 8.10
CA SER A 395 -20.05 -16.83 9.51
C SER A 395 -20.82 -15.56 9.89
N GLY A 396 -21.51 -14.90 8.95
CA GLY A 396 -22.26 -13.68 9.21
C GLY A 396 -23.06 -13.18 8.00
N GLU A 397 -23.90 -12.18 8.25
CA GLU A 397 -24.80 -11.59 7.26
C GLU A 397 -24.30 -10.20 6.84
N ILE A 398 -23.98 -10.05 5.56
CA ILE A 398 -23.55 -8.79 4.95
C ILE A 398 -24.63 -8.31 3.99
N LEU A 399 -25.07 -7.07 4.16
CA LEU A 399 -25.95 -6.39 3.21
C LEU A 399 -25.15 -5.78 2.07
N ASN A 400 -25.76 -5.70 0.88
CA ASN A 400 -25.16 -5.18 -0.35
C ASN A 400 -23.86 -5.91 -0.73
N ASN A 401 -23.87 -7.23 -0.59
CA ASN A 401 -22.72 -8.11 -0.74
C ASN A 401 -22.50 -8.61 -2.17
N THR A 402 -23.28 -8.15 -3.15
CA THR A 402 -23.12 -8.47 -4.57
C THR A 402 -22.84 -7.21 -5.37
N GLY A 403 -21.94 -7.30 -6.34
CA GLY A 403 -21.59 -6.21 -7.23
C GLY A 403 -21.13 -6.75 -8.58
N THR A 404 -21.47 -6.05 -9.66
CA THR A 404 -21.03 -6.39 -11.02
C THR A 404 -19.68 -5.72 -11.29
N MET A 405 -18.74 -6.43 -11.91
CA MET A 405 -17.46 -5.81 -12.31
C MET A 405 -17.68 -4.83 -13.46
N GLU A 406 -17.03 -3.68 -13.38
CA GLU A 406 -17.10 -2.60 -14.34
C GLU A 406 -15.73 -2.40 -15.00
N TYR A 407 -15.73 -2.24 -16.32
CA TYR A 407 -14.53 -1.97 -17.09
C TYR A 407 -14.36 -0.48 -17.33
N GLN A 408 -13.26 0.08 -16.87
CA GLN A 408 -12.90 1.47 -17.06
C GLN A 408 -11.97 1.60 -18.28
N GLN A 409 -12.47 2.17 -19.38
CA GLN A 409 -11.72 2.26 -20.64
C GLN A 409 -10.44 3.11 -20.53
N ALA A 410 -10.47 4.19 -19.73
CA ALA A 410 -9.34 5.10 -19.57
C ALA A 410 -8.13 4.42 -18.89
N THR A 411 -8.39 3.57 -17.90
CA THR A 411 -7.36 2.90 -17.09
C THR A 411 -7.16 1.43 -17.47
N ARG A 412 -8.01 0.89 -18.36
CA ARG A 412 -8.09 -0.54 -18.72
C ARG A 412 -8.34 -1.47 -17.53
N GLN A 413 -8.96 -0.96 -16.47
CA GLN A 413 -9.17 -1.70 -15.23
C GLN A 413 -10.53 -2.39 -15.24
N LEU A 414 -10.56 -3.70 -14.93
CA LEU A 414 -11.79 -4.42 -14.62
C LEU A 414 -11.88 -4.58 -13.10
N SER A 415 -12.77 -3.80 -12.46
CA SER A 415 -12.88 -3.78 -11.00
C SER A 415 -14.33 -3.67 -10.53
N VAL A 416 -14.59 -4.01 -9.27
CA VAL A 416 -15.86 -3.77 -8.59
C VAL A 416 -15.58 -3.04 -7.29
N SER A 417 -16.24 -1.89 -7.10
CA SER A 417 -16.12 -1.09 -5.88
C SER A 417 -17.38 -1.19 -5.04
N PHE A 418 -17.28 -1.90 -3.93
CA PHE A 418 -18.35 -2.01 -2.96
C PHE A 418 -18.31 -0.79 -2.04
N ARG A 419 -19.31 0.09 -2.15
CA ARG A 419 -19.34 1.37 -1.41
C ARG A 419 -20.19 1.36 -0.14
N ASN A 420 -21.16 0.44 -0.05
CA ASN A 420 -22.21 0.46 0.97
C ASN A 420 -22.43 -0.90 1.62
N MET A 421 -21.39 -1.75 1.71
CA MET A 421 -21.52 -3.01 2.45
C MET A 421 -21.74 -2.75 3.94
N GLN A 422 -22.52 -3.60 4.60
CA GLN A 422 -22.76 -3.48 6.04
C GLN A 422 -22.88 -4.85 6.68
N LEU A 423 -22.12 -5.09 7.75
CA LEU A 423 -22.19 -6.32 8.54
C LEU A 423 -23.32 -6.21 9.56
N LYS A 424 -24.38 -7.01 9.41
CA LYS A 424 -25.56 -7.01 10.28
C LYS A 424 -25.41 -7.94 11.48
N LYS A 425 -24.99 -9.18 11.22
CA LYS A 425 -24.88 -10.24 12.23
C LYS A 425 -23.60 -11.04 12.00
N ILE A 426 -23.02 -11.53 13.08
CA ILE A 426 -21.88 -12.44 13.07
C ILE A 426 -22.20 -13.63 13.99
N LYS A 427 -22.01 -14.83 13.48
CA LYS A 427 -22.06 -16.09 14.23
C LYS A 427 -20.68 -16.32 14.81
N ARG A 428 -20.60 -16.50 16.12
CA ARG A 428 -19.36 -16.78 16.84
C ARG A 428 -19.42 -18.19 17.39
N ALA A 429 -18.28 -18.86 17.47
CA ALA A 429 -18.20 -20.16 18.11
C ALA A 429 -18.36 -19.98 19.63
N GLU A 430 -19.01 -20.92 20.31
CA GLU A 430 -19.02 -20.94 21.77
C GLU A 430 -17.59 -21.22 22.28
N LYS A 431 -16.98 -20.25 22.96
CA LYS A 431 -15.62 -20.39 23.50
C LYS A 431 -15.62 -21.05 24.88
N LYS A 432 -14.62 -21.91 25.13
CA LYS A 432 -14.27 -22.45 26.45
C LYS A 432 -12.97 -21.80 26.94
N GLY A 433 -12.94 -21.26 28.16
CA GLY A 433 -11.70 -20.78 28.82
C GLY A 433 -11.42 -19.27 28.74
N THR A 434 -10.13 -18.90 28.67
CA THR A 434 -9.57 -17.52 28.77
C THR A 434 -9.46 -16.77 27.44
N GLU A 435 -9.94 -17.34 26.34
CA GLU A 435 -9.86 -16.72 25.01
C GLU A 435 -10.78 -15.51 24.87
N SER A 436 -10.25 -14.40 24.35
CA SER A 436 -11.06 -13.20 24.11
C SER A 436 -11.82 -13.33 22.79
N VAL A 437 -13.02 -12.74 22.75
CA VAL A 437 -13.77 -12.51 21.51
C VAL A 437 -12.96 -11.69 20.50
N MET A 438 -12.03 -10.86 20.99
CA MET A 438 -11.18 -9.98 20.18
C MET A 438 -10.01 -10.68 19.51
N ASP A 439 -9.79 -11.95 19.83
CA ASP A 439 -8.81 -12.80 19.17
C ASP A 439 -9.43 -13.53 17.95
N GLU A 440 -10.76 -13.52 17.81
CA GLU A 440 -11.43 -14.16 16.67
C GLU A 440 -11.20 -13.36 15.39
N LYS A 441 -10.54 -14.00 14.44
CA LYS A 441 -10.26 -13.46 13.11
C LYS A 441 -11.27 -14.02 12.11
N PHE A 442 -11.80 -13.13 11.29
CA PHE A 442 -12.65 -13.43 10.14
C PHE A 442 -11.96 -12.94 8.87
N SER A 443 -12.40 -13.40 7.70
CA SER A 443 -12.01 -12.82 6.41
C SER A 443 -13.22 -12.69 5.51
N LEU A 444 -13.17 -11.70 4.63
CA LEU A 444 -14.14 -11.51 3.56
C LEU A 444 -13.67 -12.29 2.34
N LEU A 445 -14.48 -13.26 1.95
CA LEU A 445 -14.32 -14.08 0.77
C LEU A 445 -15.07 -13.43 -0.39
N PHE A 446 -14.33 -13.02 -1.41
CA PHE A 446 -14.85 -12.51 -2.66
C PHE A 446 -14.82 -13.63 -3.67
N GLN A 447 -15.94 -13.93 -4.33
CA GLN A 447 -16.07 -15.02 -5.29
C GLN A 447 -16.73 -14.53 -6.57
N SER A 448 -16.25 -15.02 -7.71
CA SER A 448 -16.81 -14.71 -9.02
C SER A 448 -16.65 -15.89 -9.97
N GLN A 449 -17.47 -15.91 -11.02
CA GLN A 449 -17.43 -16.93 -12.06
C GLN A 449 -17.67 -16.28 -13.43
N PHE A 450 -16.85 -16.63 -14.40
CA PHE A 450 -16.95 -16.16 -15.78
C PHE A 450 -16.36 -17.15 -16.77
N SER A 451 -16.67 -16.97 -18.05
CA SER A 451 -16.07 -17.73 -19.14
C SER A 451 -15.12 -16.87 -19.98
N VAL A 452 -14.12 -17.50 -20.58
CA VAL A 452 -13.12 -16.89 -21.46
C VAL A 452 -13.07 -17.66 -22.78
N GLY A 453 -12.81 -16.95 -23.89
CA GLY A 453 -12.66 -17.57 -25.21
C GLY A 453 -13.98 -18.03 -25.83
N GLY A 454 -15.05 -17.25 -25.69
CA GLY A 454 -16.36 -17.60 -26.26
C GLY A 454 -17.06 -18.77 -25.57
N GLY A 455 -16.75 -19.01 -24.29
CA GLY A 455 -17.33 -20.11 -23.50
C GLY A 455 -16.45 -21.35 -23.39
N GLU A 456 -15.25 -21.34 -23.99
CA GLU A 456 -14.36 -22.50 -24.03
C GLU A 456 -13.81 -22.89 -22.64
N LEU A 457 -13.46 -21.88 -21.83
CA LEU A 457 -12.94 -22.07 -20.47
C LEU A 457 -13.86 -21.37 -19.48
N MET A 458 -14.19 -22.06 -18.39
CA MET A 458 -14.97 -21.52 -17.28
C MET A 458 -14.08 -21.41 -16.05
N PHE A 459 -13.97 -20.20 -15.51
CA PHE A 459 -13.17 -19.92 -14.32
C PHE A 459 -14.08 -19.61 -13.14
N GLN A 460 -13.77 -20.23 -12.01
CA GLN A 460 -14.26 -19.83 -10.69
C GLN A 460 -13.08 -19.23 -9.95
N VAL A 461 -13.16 -17.93 -9.65
CA VAL A 461 -12.10 -17.19 -8.97
C VAL A 461 -12.58 -16.77 -7.59
N TRP A 462 -11.66 -16.80 -6.63
CA TRP A 462 -11.94 -16.31 -5.30
C TRP A 462 -10.69 -15.72 -4.66
N THR A 463 -10.88 -14.81 -3.71
CA THR A 463 -9.79 -14.19 -2.97
C THR A 463 -10.26 -13.81 -1.57
N LEU A 464 -9.34 -13.84 -0.61
CA LEU A 464 -9.59 -13.56 0.81
C LEU A 464 -9.03 -12.19 1.19
N SER A 465 -9.81 -11.41 1.94
CA SER A 465 -9.28 -10.20 2.58
C SER A 465 -8.25 -10.53 3.62
N LEU A 466 -7.45 -9.52 3.97
CA LEU A 466 -6.68 -9.56 5.20
C LEU A 466 -7.60 -9.86 6.41
N PRO A 467 -7.04 -10.41 7.50
CA PRO A 467 -7.83 -10.71 8.68
C PRO A 467 -8.54 -9.49 9.23
N VAL A 468 -9.81 -9.70 9.56
CA VAL A 468 -10.73 -8.73 10.11
C VAL A 468 -11.18 -9.18 11.49
N VAL A 469 -11.21 -8.24 12.44
CA VAL A 469 -11.76 -8.43 13.78
C VAL A 469 -13.06 -7.64 13.89
N VAL A 470 -14.15 -8.30 14.32
CA VAL A 470 -15.48 -7.70 14.41
C VAL A 470 -15.78 -7.27 15.84
N ILE A 471 -16.05 -5.98 16.03
CA ILE A 471 -16.44 -5.36 17.31
C ILE A 471 -17.92 -4.98 17.34
N VAL A 472 -18.49 -4.98 18.55
CA VAL A 472 -19.84 -4.45 18.80
C VAL A 472 -19.78 -3.07 19.48
N HIS A 473 -18.75 -2.82 20.28
CA HIS A 473 -18.58 -1.57 21.03
C HIS A 473 -17.17 -0.99 20.87
N GLY A 474 -17.05 0.34 20.93
CA GLY A 474 -15.79 1.05 20.65
C GLY A 474 -14.70 0.81 21.69
N ASN A 475 -15.04 0.41 22.92
CA ASN A 475 -14.07 0.03 23.94
C ASN A 475 -13.25 -1.23 23.58
N GLN A 476 -13.72 -2.03 22.61
CA GLN A 476 -13.01 -3.22 22.13
C GLN A 476 -11.96 -2.90 21.07
N GLU A 477 -12.02 -1.70 20.49
CA GLU A 477 -11.14 -1.26 19.42
C GLU A 477 -9.64 -1.40 19.75
N PRO A 478 -9.14 -1.05 20.95
CA PRO A 478 -7.73 -1.24 21.30
C PRO A 478 -7.29 -2.70 21.16
N HIS A 479 -8.05 -3.65 21.73
CA HIS A 479 -7.73 -5.07 21.63
C HIS A 479 -7.85 -5.59 20.18
N ALA A 480 -8.84 -5.13 19.42
CA ALA A 480 -8.98 -5.49 18.00
C ALA A 480 -7.72 -5.10 17.20
N TRP A 481 -7.25 -3.87 17.41
CA TRP A 481 -6.05 -3.37 16.75
C TRP A 481 -4.79 -4.07 17.21
N ALA A 482 -4.74 -4.62 18.44
CA ALA A 482 -3.62 -5.45 18.87
C ALA A 482 -3.48 -6.66 17.93
N THR A 483 -4.59 -7.39 17.75
CA THR A 483 -4.66 -8.62 16.95
C THR A 483 -4.32 -8.33 15.49
N VAL A 484 -4.89 -7.26 14.93
CA VAL A 484 -4.63 -6.83 13.55
C VAL A 484 -3.16 -6.41 13.37
N THR A 485 -2.61 -5.63 14.32
CA THR A 485 -1.23 -5.14 14.20
C THR A 485 -0.24 -6.28 14.22
N TRP A 486 -0.43 -7.23 15.13
CA TRP A 486 0.42 -8.41 15.26
C TRP A 486 0.35 -9.31 14.02
N ASP A 487 -0.86 -9.52 13.49
CA ASP A 487 -1.06 -10.34 12.29
C ASP A 487 -0.44 -9.69 11.05
N ASN A 488 -0.67 -8.40 10.83
CA ASN A 488 -0.09 -7.67 9.71
C ASN A 488 1.44 -7.61 9.76
N ALA A 489 2.02 -7.42 10.96
CA ALA A 489 3.46 -7.26 11.09
C ALA A 489 4.22 -8.59 10.96
N PHE A 490 3.72 -9.67 11.58
CA PHE A 490 4.53 -10.86 11.86
C PHE A 490 4.05 -12.14 11.18
N SER A 491 3.05 -12.07 10.30
CA SER A 491 2.66 -13.22 9.50
C SER A 491 3.72 -13.62 8.47
N GLU A 492 3.93 -14.93 8.33
CA GLU A 492 4.81 -15.50 7.31
C GLU A 492 4.09 -15.67 5.96
N SER A 493 4.84 -15.56 4.87
CA SER A 493 4.33 -15.81 3.51
C SER A 493 3.92 -17.28 3.34
N GLY A 494 2.75 -17.55 2.78
CA GLY A 494 2.27 -18.91 2.54
C GLY A 494 1.82 -19.67 3.80
N ARG A 495 1.70 -18.99 4.95
CA ARG A 495 1.19 -19.59 6.19
C ARG A 495 -0.20 -20.21 6.02
N VAL A 496 -0.53 -21.15 6.90
CA VAL A 496 -1.93 -21.50 7.18
C VAL A 496 -2.67 -20.21 7.56
N PRO A 497 -3.85 -19.92 6.98
CA PRO A 497 -4.61 -18.71 7.28
C PRO A 497 -4.61 -18.38 8.76
N PHE A 498 -4.37 -17.11 9.07
CA PHE A 498 -4.46 -16.53 10.42
C PHE A 498 -3.41 -17.02 11.45
N ALA A 499 -2.52 -17.96 11.09
CA ALA A 499 -1.42 -18.40 11.95
C ALA A 499 -0.39 -17.29 12.19
N VAL A 500 -0.10 -16.96 13.44
CA VAL A 500 0.85 -15.90 13.83
C VAL A 500 1.85 -16.44 14.84
N PRO A 501 3.07 -15.90 14.90
CA PRO A 501 4.04 -16.30 15.90
C PRO A 501 3.60 -15.88 17.31
N ASP A 502 3.81 -16.77 18.29
CA ASP A 502 3.50 -16.50 19.71
C ASP A 502 4.50 -15.54 20.37
N LYS A 503 5.71 -15.43 19.81
CA LYS A 503 6.78 -14.55 20.29
C LYS A 503 7.59 -13.98 19.13
N VAL A 504 8.00 -12.72 19.27
CA VAL A 504 8.73 -11.99 18.22
C VAL A 504 9.89 -11.21 18.85
N VAL A 505 11.00 -11.09 18.12
CA VAL A 505 12.17 -10.32 18.53
C VAL A 505 11.81 -8.84 18.67
N TRP A 506 12.29 -8.19 19.74
CA TRP A 506 11.96 -6.81 20.06
C TRP A 506 12.26 -5.83 18.91
N SER A 507 13.35 -6.00 18.16
CA SER A 507 13.70 -5.11 17.04
C SER A 507 12.58 -4.98 16.00
N LYS A 508 11.95 -6.10 15.62
CA LYS A 508 10.80 -6.11 14.69
C LYS A 508 9.56 -5.46 15.29
N ILE A 509 9.34 -5.62 16.60
CA ILE A 509 8.23 -4.98 17.32
C ILE A 509 8.45 -3.48 17.42
N ALA A 510 9.66 -3.05 17.79
CA ALA A 510 10.06 -1.66 17.90
C ALA A 510 9.85 -0.91 16.57
N GLU A 511 10.30 -1.51 15.46
CA GLU A 511 10.06 -0.98 14.12
C GLU A 511 8.55 -0.85 13.82
N THR A 512 7.78 -1.92 14.10
CA THR A 512 6.32 -1.92 13.89
C THR A 512 5.61 -0.84 14.73
N LEU A 513 6.01 -0.67 16.00
CA LEU A 513 5.47 0.35 16.88
C LEU A 513 5.82 1.75 16.38
N SER A 514 7.07 1.97 15.95
CA SER A 514 7.52 3.26 15.42
C SER A 514 6.77 3.63 14.13
N VAL A 515 6.63 2.69 13.20
CA VAL A 515 5.85 2.87 11.97
C VAL A 515 4.39 3.22 12.31
N LYS A 516 3.75 2.45 13.19
CA LYS A 516 2.36 2.66 13.56
C LYS A 516 2.15 4.01 14.24
N PHE A 517 3.08 4.37 15.14
CA PHE A 517 3.05 5.66 15.82
C PHE A 517 3.25 6.82 14.85
N ARG A 518 4.20 6.71 13.92
CA ARG A 518 4.45 7.70 12.86
C ARG A 518 3.21 7.89 11.99
N ALA A 519 2.58 6.81 11.56
CA ALA A 519 1.39 6.90 10.70
C ALA A 519 0.22 7.60 11.42
N ALA A 520 0.06 7.37 12.73
CA ALA A 520 -0.98 8.01 13.52
C ALA A 520 -0.67 9.46 13.92
N THR A 521 0.59 9.79 14.21
CA THR A 521 0.98 11.05 14.87
C THR A 521 1.84 11.98 14.00
N GLY A 522 2.38 11.50 12.88
CA GLY A 522 3.21 12.26 11.94
C GLY A 522 4.71 12.21 12.18
N ARG A 523 5.19 11.75 13.34
CA ARG A 523 6.63 11.65 13.67
C ARG A 523 6.99 10.28 14.25
N GLN A 524 8.15 9.76 13.87
CA GLN A 524 8.68 8.47 14.32
C GLN A 524 9.12 8.51 15.79
N LEU A 525 9.20 7.33 16.41
CA LEU A 525 9.80 7.17 17.73
C LEU A 525 11.32 7.22 17.58
N THR A 526 11.99 7.94 18.49
CA THR A 526 13.46 7.96 18.60
C THR A 526 13.96 6.69 19.29
N ASP A 527 15.26 6.41 19.21
CA ASP A 527 15.87 5.24 19.86
C ASP A 527 15.65 5.25 21.38
N ASP A 528 15.73 6.42 22.03
CA ASP A 528 15.42 6.57 23.45
C ASP A 528 13.97 6.18 23.78
N ASN A 529 13.02 6.57 22.92
CA ASN A 529 11.61 6.21 23.08
C ASN A 529 11.43 4.69 22.94
N LEU A 530 12.13 4.07 21.99
CA LEU A 530 12.09 2.63 21.78
C LEU A 530 12.70 1.87 22.96
N ARG A 531 13.78 2.37 23.54
CA ARG A 531 14.40 1.81 24.75
C ARG A 531 13.46 1.88 25.94
N PHE A 532 12.80 3.03 26.16
CA PHE A 532 11.77 3.17 27.20
C PHE A 532 10.64 2.14 27.01
N LEU A 533 10.15 2.00 25.78
CA LEU A 533 9.10 1.04 25.45
C LEU A 533 9.54 -0.40 25.69
N ALA A 534 10.79 -0.72 25.38
CA ALA A 534 11.36 -2.05 25.59
C ALA A 534 11.36 -2.40 27.07
N GLU A 535 11.94 -1.54 27.91
CA GLU A 535 11.98 -1.78 29.34
C GLU A 535 10.58 -1.88 29.95
N LYS A 536 9.60 -1.11 29.45
CA LYS A 536 8.21 -1.22 29.90
C LYS A 536 7.53 -2.51 29.43
N ALA A 537 7.75 -2.93 28.18
CA ALA A 537 7.21 -4.16 27.62
C ALA A 537 7.75 -5.40 28.35
N PHE A 538 9.05 -5.41 28.67
CA PHE A 538 9.73 -6.49 29.41
C PHE A 538 9.66 -6.36 30.93
N ARG A 539 8.86 -5.43 31.48
CA ARG A 539 8.67 -5.23 32.92
C ARG A 539 10.00 -5.00 33.68
N GLY A 540 10.94 -4.31 33.04
CA GLY A 540 12.26 -3.98 33.59
C GLY A 540 13.38 -4.97 33.25
N ASN A 541 13.06 -6.15 32.69
CA ASN A 541 14.04 -7.19 32.36
C ASN A 541 14.59 -7.08 30.93
N TYR A 542 14.76 -5.86 30.41
CA TYR A 542 15.25 -5.67 29.04
C TYR A 542 16.78 -5.69 29.01
N ASN A 543 17.33 -6.59 28.19
CA ASN A 543 18.75 -6.59 27.86
C ASN A 543 18.92 -6.68 26.33
N GLU A 544 19.37 -5.58 25.73
CA GLU A 544 19.52 -5.44 24.28
C GLU A 544 20.49 -6.47 23.68
N SER A 545 21.53 -6.87 24.43
CA SER A 545 22.55 -7.81 23.95
C SER A 545 22.06 -9.25 23.78
N GLN A 546 20.83 -9.57 24.20
CA GLN A 546 20.28 -10.93 24.20
C GLN A 546 19.19 -11.17 23.14
N ASN A 547 18.94 -10.23 22.22
CA ASN A 547 17.84 -10.31 21.25
C ASN A 547 16.50 -10.71 21.91
N PRO A 548 16.02 -9.92 22.88
CA PRO A 548 14.89 -10.32 23.71
C PRO A 548 13.63 -10.52 22.87
N MET A 549 12.91 -11.60 23.15
CA MET A 549 11.66 -11.95 22.47
C MET A 549 10.46 -11.61 23.34
N LEU A 550 9.55 -10.80 22.83
CA LEU A 550 8.30 -10.46 23.52
C LEU A 550 7.21 -11.44 23.09
N THR A 551 6.46 -11.99 24.05
CA THR A 551 5.32 -12.86 23.76
C THR A 551 4.05 -12.06 23.45
N TRP A 552 3.12 -12.64 22.71
CA TRP A 552 1.78 -12.08 22.47
C TRP A 552 1.07 -11.78 23.80
N SER A 553 1.20 -12.65 24.79
CA SER A 553 0.63 -12.46 26.11
C SER A 553 1.17 -11.21 26.80
N GLN A 554 2.50 -11.02 26.82
CA GLN A 554 3.13 -9.84 27.41
C GLN A 554 2.76 -8.54 26.69
N PHE A 555 2.50 -8.62 25.39
CA PHE A 555 2.13 -7.49 24.54
C PHE A 555 0.72 -6.98 24.83
N CYS A 556 -0.30 -7.86 24.93
CA CYS A 556 -1.70 -7.41 25.00
C CYS A 556 -2.64 -8.24 25.89
N LYS A 557 -2.15 -9.22 26.68
CA LYS A 557 -2.98 -10.03 27.61
C LYS A 557 -2.62 -9.79 29.07
N GLU A 558 -1.33 -9.77 29.37
CA GLU A 558 -0.81 -9.60 30.71
C GLU A 558 -0.77 -8.12 31.06
N ALA A 559 -1.32 -7.79 32.23
CA ALA A 559 -1.24 -6.45 32.76
C ALA A 559 0.22 -6.04 33.02
N ILE A 560 0.49 -4.73 32.97
CA ILE A 560 1.78 -4.21 33.42
C ILE A 560 1.87 -4.34 34.95
N THR A 561 3.06 -4.57 35.50
CA THR A 561 3.30 -4.63 36.94
C THR A 561 2.66 -3.43 37.64
N ASP A 562 1.86 -3.69 38.68
CA ASP A 562 1.12 -2.71 39.47
C ASP A 562 0.08 -1.88 38.68
N ARG A 563 -0.40 -2.40 37.54
CA ARG A 563 -1.45 -1.77 36.71
C ARG A 563 -2.57 -2.74 36.37
N SER A 564 -3.72 -2.18 36.02
CA SER A 564 -4.91 -2.93 35.59
C SER A 564 -5.01 -3.09 34.06
N PHE A 565 -4.07 -2.54 33.30
CA PHE A 565 -4.06 -2.52 31.84
C PHE A 565 -2.78 -3.12 31.28
N THR A 566 -2.85 -3.56 30.03
CA THR A 566 -1.78 -4.19 29.26
C THR A 566 -0.86 -3.16 28.61
N PHE A 567 0.31 -3.60 28.13
CA PHE A 567 1.25 -2.74 27.40
C PHE A 567 0.61 -2.10 26.17
N TRP A 568 -0.10 -2.90 25.36
CA TRP A 568 -0.74 -2.41 24.16
C TRP A 568 -1.85 -1.40 24.44
N GLU A 569 -2.71 -1.62 25.44
CA GLU A 569 -3.78 -0.67 25.77
C GLU A 569 -3.21 0.71 26.14
N TRP A 570 -2.14 0.71 26.94
CA TRP A 570 -1.43 1.93 27.30
C TRP A 570 -0.80 2.62 26.08
N PHE A 571 -0.08 1.87 25.25
CA PHE A 571 0.54 2.43 24.04
C PHE A 571 -0.50 2.97 23.06
N TYR A 572 -1.60 2.23 22.84
CA TYR A 572 -2.70 2.64 21.99
C TYR A 572 -3.40 3.90 22.52
N ALA A 573 -3.63 4.00 23.82
CA ALA A 573 -4.23 5.18 24.43
C ALA A 573 -3.35 6.44 24.26
N ILE A 574 -2.03 6.31 24.40
CA ILE A 574 -1.08 7.40 24.14
C ILE A 574 -1.08 7.80 22.66
N MET A 575 -1.02 6.81 21.76
CA MET A 575 -1.06 7.06 20.33
C MET A 575 -2.36 7.78 19.92
N LYS A 576 -3.51 7.36 20.49
CA LYS A 576 -4.81 7.98 20.28
C LYS A 576 -4.85 9.43 20.80
N LEU A 577 -4.42 9.65 22.05
CA LEU A 577 -4.31 10.99 22.64
C LEU A 577 -3.45 11.92 21.77
N THR A 578 -2.29 11.40 21.33
CA THR A 578 -1.33 12.16 20.54
C THR A 578 -1.90 12.52 19.18
N ARG A 579 -2.54 11.57 18.50
CA ARG A 579 -3.23 11.79 17.22
C ARG A 579 -4.33 12.83 17.32
N GLU A 580 -5.16 12.77 18.37
CA GLU A 580 -6.38 13.57 18.49
C GLU A 580 -6.12 14.99 19.04
N HIS A 581 -5.16 15.15 19.96
CA HIS A 581 -4.98 16.42 20.69
C HIS A 581 -3.55 16.99 20.63
N LEU A 582 -2.53 16.16 20.41
CA LEU A 582 -1.13 16.56 20.61
C LEU A 582 -0.27 16.50 19.34
N ARG A 583 -0.89 16.30 18.17
CA ARG A 583 -0.19 16.05 16.92
C ARG A 583 0.79 17.16 16.56
N GLY A 584 0.37 18.41 16.68
CA GLY A 584 1.22 19.57 16.40
C GLY A 584 2.48 19.59 17.28
N PRO A 585 2.33 19.77 18.62
CA PRO A 585 3.47 19.79 19.53
C PRO A 585 4.36 18.54 19.46
N TRP A 586 3.81 17.37 19.12
CA TRP A 586 4.56 16.14 18.91
C TRP A 586 5.47 16.20 17.67
N VAL A 587 4.92 16.63 16.53
CA VAL A 587 5.67 16.74 15.27
C VAL A 587 6.79 17.76 15.36
N ASP A 588 6.57 18.86 16.08
CA ASP A 588 7.61 19.87 16.33
C ASP A 588 8.69 19.44 17.31
N GLY A 589 8.46 18.34 18.03
CA GLY A 589 9.35 17.87 19.09
C GLY A 589 9.31 18.66 20.38
N ALA A 590 8.24 19.41 20.63
CA ALA A 590 7.98 20.05 21.92
C ALA A 590 7.59 19.05 23.02
N ILE A 591 7.18 17.83 22.64
CA ILE A 591 6.86 16.73 23.57
C ILE A 591 7.98 15.69 23.55
N MET A 592 8.58 15.44 24.71
CA MET A 592 9.55 14.36 24.91
C MET A 592 8.86 13.00 24.98
N GLY A 593 7.73 12.92 25.70
CA GLY A 593 6.82 11.78 25.66
C GLY A 593 7.28 10.59 26.50
N PHE A 594 8.15 9.74 25.96
CA PHE A 594 8.47 8.42 26.53
C PHE A 594 9.61 8.47 27.54
N VAL A 595 9.35 9.06 28.71
CA VAL A 595 10.36 9.22 29.78
C VAL A 595 9.77 8.87 31.14
N ARG A 596 10.54 8.14 31.96
CA ARG A 596 10.10 7.72 33.30
C ARG A 596 10.04 8.90 34.24
N LYS A 597 9.21 8.80 35.28
CA LYS A 597 9.16 9.80 36.36
C LYS A 597 10.55 10.07 36.96
N LYS A 598 11.29 9.03 37.35
CA LYS A 598 12.63 9.16 37.95
C LYS A 598 13.63 9.81 37.00
N GLN A 599 13.62 9.42 35.72
CA GLN A 599 14.51 10.00 34.71
C GLN A 599 14.17 11.49 34.46
N ALA A 600 12.88 11.84 34.41
CA ALA A 600 12.46 13.24 34.29
C ALA A 600 12.89 14.08 35.50
N GLU A 601 12.81 13.55 36.72
CA GLU A 601 13.30 14.20 37.94
C GLU A 601 14.81 14.43 37.89
N GLU A 602 15.59 13.42 37.48
CA GLU A 602 17.04 13.53 37.32
C GLU A 602 17.41 14.59 36.27
N MET A 603 16.75 14.59 35.11
CA MET A 603 16.99 15.57 34.05
C MET A 603 16.68 17.01 34.51
N LEU A 604 15.53 17.20 35.17
CA LEU A 604 15.08 18.53 35.62
C LEU A 604 15.85 19.06 36.83
N SER A 605 16.33 18.19 37.72
CA SER A 605 17.07 18.62 38.93
C SER A 605 18.39 19.33 38.64
N SER A 606 18.96 19.13 37.44
CA SER A 606 20.16 19.83 36.97
C SER A 606 19.87 21.11 36.17
N CYS A 607 18.60 21.46 35.97
CA CYS A 607 18.17 22.60 35.16
C CYS A 607 17.82 23.83 36.01
N THR A 608 17.68 24.99 35.36
CA THR A 608 17.25 26.24 36.00
C THR A 608 15.77 26.19 36.41
N GLY A 609 15.43 26.89 37.50
CA GLY A 609 14.05 27.03 37.97
C GLY A 609 13.08 27.49 36.88
N GLY A 610 11.90 26.89 36.82
CA GLY A 610 10.89 27.14 35.78
C GLY A 610 11.08 26.31 34.51
N THR A 611 12.10 25.44 34.44
CA THR A 611 12.26 24.47 33.33
C THR A 611 11.27 23.33 33.46
N PHE A 612 10.61 22.96 32.36
CA PHE A 612 9.61 21.90 32.32
C PHE A 612 9.78 20.95 31.13
N LEU A 613 9.23 19.76 31.25
CA LEU A 613 9.13 18.79 30.17
C LEU A 613 7.75 18.10 30.17
N LEU A 614 7.39 17.60 28.99
CA LEU A 614 6.14 16.91 28.74
C LEU A 614 6.41 15.42 28.57
N ARG A 615 5.81 14.60 29.43
CA ARG A 615 5.95 13.13 29.39
C ARG A 615 4.59 12.45 29.47
N PHE A 616 4.46 11.28 28.85
CA PHE A 616 3.28 10.45 28.97
C PHE A 616 3.22 9.80 30.35
N SER A 617 2.00 9.63 30.86
CA SER A 617 1.77 9.01 32.16
C SER A 617 2.01 7.50 32.08
N ASP A 618 2.77 6.97 33.04
CA ASP A 618 2.93 5.54 33.24
C ASP A 618 1.74 4.91 33.98
N SER A 619 0.99 5.73 34.71
CA SER A 619 -0.05 5.31 35.65
C SER A 619 -1.46 5.41 35.09
N GLU A 620 -1.67 6.32 34.14
CA GLU A 620 -2.98 6.70 33.63
C GLU A 620 -3.05 6.51 32.12
N LEU A 621 -4.08 5.80 31.67
CA LEU A 621 -4.29 5.50 30.25
C LEU A 621 -4.53 6.78 29.45
N GLY A 622 -3.69 7.02 28.44
CA GLY A 622 -3.84 8.19 27.58
C GLY A 622 -3.70 9.51 28.35
N GLY A 623 -2.83 9.54 29.36
CA GLY A 623 -2.49 10.75 30.11
C GLY A 623 -1.16 11.36 29.67
N ILE A 624 -1.07 12.70 29.65
CA ILE A 624 0.19 13.45 29.54
C ILE A 624 0.36 14.34 30.76
N THR A 625 1.54 14.38 31.34
CA THR A 625 1.86 15.18 32.53
C THR A 625 2.97 16.19 32.22
N ILE A 626 2.90 17.32 32.91
CA ILE A 626 3.93 18.36 32.90
C ILE A 626 4.75 18.17 34.18
N ALA A 627 6.04 17.89 34.01
CA ALA A 627 7.01 17.89 35.10
C ALA A 627 7.85 19.16 35.01
N TRP A 628 8.11 19.84 36.13
CA TRP A 628 8.89 21.06 36.15
C TRP A 628 9.71 21.19 37.43
N VAL A 629 10.81 21.94 37.37
CA VAL A 629 11.64 22.29 38.54
C VAL A 629 11.26 23.66 39.08
N ALA A 630 11.06 23.75 40.39
CA ALA A 630 10.78 25.00 41.10
C ALA A 630 12.04 25.86 41.26
N GLU A 631 11.89 27.12 41.63
CA GLU A 631 13.04 27.99 41.98
C GLU A 631 13.86 27.45 43.16
N HIS A 632 13.24 26.69 44.06
CA HIS A 632 13.91 26.02 45.18
C HIS A 632 14.53 24.66 44.82
N GLY A 633 14.56 24.30 43.53
CA GLY A 633 15.25 23.10 43.02
C GLY A 633 14.50 21.78 43.18
N GLU A 634 13.30 21.75 43.76
CA GLU A 634 12.48 20.52 43.80
C GLU A 634 11.69 20.35 42.49
N VAL A 635 11.52 19.10 42.08
CA VAL A 635 10.78 18.75 40.86
C VAL A 635 9.35 18.36 41.22
N PHE A 636 8.38 19.01 40.58
CA PHE A 636 6.97 18.70 40.70
C PHE A 636 6.44 18.06 39.40
N SER A 637 5.36 17.31 39.51
CA SER A 637 4.65 16.72 38.36
C SER A 637 3.15 16.94 38.53
N LEU A 638 2.51 17.52 37.52
CA LEU A 638 1.06 17.69 37.52
C LEU A 638 0.34 16.35 37.39
N GLN A 639 -0.91 16.32 37.89
CA GLN A 639 -1.79 15.21 37.58
C GLN A 639 -1.94 15.09 36.04
N PRO A 640 -1.89 13.87 35.47
CA PRO A 640 -1.96 13.71 34.04
C PRO A 640 -3.26 14.25 33.44
N PHE A 641 -3.14 14.93 32.30
CA PHE A 641 -4.25 15.39 31.49
C PHE A 641 -4.64 14.32 30.48
N THR A 642 -5.94 14.06 30.36
CA THR A 642 -6.54 13.08 29.46
C THR A 642 -7.32 13.74 28.33
N THR A 643 -7.87 12.95 27.42
CA THR A 643 -8.81 13.42 26.38
C THR A 643 -9.96 14.26 26.94
N LYS A 644 -10.45 13.96 28.15
CA LYS A 644 -11.53 14.74 28.78
C LYS A 644 -11.08 16.16 29.12
N ASP A 645 -9.84 16.31 29.56
CA ASP A 645 -9.26 17.60 29.91
C ASP A 645 -8.98 18.46 28.69
N PHE A 646 -8.53 17.84 27.59
CA PHE A 646 -8.29 18.52 26.31
C PHE A 646 -9.56 18.86 25.55
N ALA A 647 -10.67 18.17 25.81
CA ALA A 647 -11.98 18.56 25.31
C ALA A 647 -12.47 19.90 25.90
N ILE A 648 -12.00 20.25 27.11
CA ILE A 648 -12.35 21.50 27.78
C ILE A 648 -11.38 22.62 27.38
N ARG A 649 -10.06 22.33 27.39
CA ARG A 649 -9.02 23.32 27.10
C ARG A 649 -7.75 22.66 26.56
N THR A 650 -7.19 23.21 25.50
CA THR A 650 -6.05 22.64 24.76
C THR A 650 -4.75 22.61 25.59
N LEU A 651 -3.77 21.79 25.18
CA LEU A 651 -2.46 21.75 25.84
C LEU A 651 -1.74 23.11 25.78
N GLY A 652 -1.78 23.78 24.63
CA GLY A 652 -1.14 25.09 24.44
C GLY A 652 -1.68 26.12 25.42
N ASP A 653 -3.00 26.23 25.53
CA ASP A 653 -3.64 27.17 26.45
C ASP A 653 -3.35 26.85 27.92
N ARG A 654 -3.32 25.56 28.29
CA ARG A 654 -2.96 25.14 29.65
C ARG A 654 -1.53 25.51 30.00
N ILE A 655 -0.59 25.36 29.07
CA ILE A 655 0.82 25.76 29.23
C ILE A 655 0.92 27.30 29.32
N SER A 656 0.11 28.03 28.55
CA SER A 656 0.05 29.50 28.62
C SER A 656 -0.47 30.00 29.96
N ASP A 657 -1.47 29.33 30.56
CA ASP A 657 -2.06 29.76 31.83
C ASP A 657 -1.08 29.62 33.02
N LEU A 658 -0.08 28.74 32.91
CA LEU A 658 0.90 28.44 33.95
C LEU A 658 2.12 29.34 33.81
N ASN A 659 2.11 30.47 34.55
CA ASN A 659 3.15 31.50 34.46
C ASN A 659 4.52 31.07 35.02
N HIS A 660 4.55 30.11 35.95
CA HIS A 660 5.80 29.56 36.51
C HIS A 660 6.55 28.63 35.56
N LEU A 661 5.92 28.23 34.44
CA LEU A 661 6.59 27.50 33.37
C LEU A 661 7.26 28.53 32.44
N LEU A 662 8.60 28.50 32.38
CA LEU A 662 9.41 29.49 31.67
C LEU A 662 10.16 28.88 30.48
N PHE A 663 10.80 27.73 30.70
CA PHE A 663 11.66 27.08 29.71
C PHE A 663 11.22 25.64 29.46
N LEU A 664 11.04 25.25 28.21
CA LEU A 664 10.93 23.85 27.82
C LEU A 664 12.34 23.26 27.77
N TYR A 665 12.53 22.09 28.38
CA TYR A 665 13.80 21.37 28.37
C TYR A 665 14.31 21.14 26.93
N PRO A 666 15.63 21.33 26.64
CA PRO A 666 16.69 21.65 27.60
C PRO A 666 16.77 23.12 28.03
N ASP A 667 16.59 24.08 27.11
CA ASP A 667 16.68 25.51 27.40
C ASP A 667 15.98 26.33 26.29
N ILE A 668 14.67 26.09 26.11
CA ILE A 668 13.88 26.71 25.05
C ILE A 668 12.79 27.57 25.70
N ALA A 669 12.78 28.88 25.46
CA ALA A 669 11.72 29.75 25.99
C ALA A 669 10.32 29.25 25.59
N LYS A 670 9.40 29.14 26.57
CA LYS A 670 8.07 28.52 26.44
C LYS A 670 7.28 28.99 25.21
N ASP A 671 7.33 30.27 24.90
CA ASP A 671 6.55 30.85 23.81
C ASP A 671 7.05 30.40 22.44
N LEU A 672 8.34 30.08 22.28
CA LEU A 672 8.90 29.68 20.98
C LEU A 672 8.21 28.42 20.41
N PRO A 673 8.07 27.30 21.15
CA PRO A 673 7.37 26.11 20.66
C PRO A 673 5.84 26.20 20.77
N PHE A 674 5.29 26.94 21.74
CA PHE A 674 3.86 26.87 22.06
C PHE A 674 3.01 28.07 21.61
N GLN A 675 3.60 29.21 21.26
CA GLN A 675 2.83 30.42 20.89
C GLN A 675 1.86 30.18 19.73
N LYS A 676 2.26 29.36 18.74
CA LYS A 676 1.41 28.98 17.61
C LYS A 676 0.21 28.10 17.99
N TYR A 677 0.22 27.50 19.18
CA TYR A 677 -0.85 26.67 19.72
C TYR A 677 -1.72 27.40 20.73
N TYR A 678 -1.43 28.67 21.02
CA TYR A 678 -2.28 29.47 21.89
C TYR A 678 -3.53 29.90 21.12
N THR A 679 -4.69 29.72 21.75
CA THR A 679 -5.93 30.24 21.22
C THR A 679 -5.84 31.77 21.26
N PRO A 680 -5.83 32.46 20.10
CA PRO A 680 -5.71 33.91 20.08
C PRO A 680 -6.88 34.51 20.85
N TYR A 681 -6.57 35.43 21.77
CA TYR A 681 -7.59 36.14 22.52
C TYR A 681 -8.37 37.03 21.54
N GLN A 682 -9.57 36.61 21.13
CA GLN A 682 -10.51 37.45 20.38
C GLN A 682 -11.10 38.51 21.32
N GLY A 683 -10.27 39.43 21.77
CA GLY A 683 -10.64 40.52 22.67
C GLY A 683 -11.32 41.72 22.00
N THR A 684 -11.74 41.60 20.73
CA THR A 684 -12.27 42.74 19.96
C THR A 684 -13.59 42.48 19.25
N GLU A 685 -14.33 41.43 19.59
CA GLU A 685 -15.77 41.43 19.33
C GLU A 685 -16.51 41.79 20.62
N GLN A 686 -16.70 43.10 20.76
CA GLN A 686 -17.81 43.76 21.44
C GLN A 686 -18.10 43.20 22.83
N SER A 687 -17.77 44.01 23.85
CA SER A 687 -18.71 44.24 24.95
C SER A 687 -20.12 44.15 24.37
N SER A 688 -20.80 43.04 24.64
CA SER A 688 -22.15 42.84 24.16
C SER A 688 -22.95 44.07 24.56
N VAL A 689 -23.84 44.53 23.69
CA VAL A 689 -24.62 45.78 23.83
C VAL A 689 -25.42 45.85 25.16
N ASN A 690 -25.38 44.79 25.99
CA ASN A 690 -26.04 44.64 27.29
C ASN A 690 -25.10 44.43 28.50
N GLY A 691 -23.79 44.73 28.39
CA GLY A 691 -22.88 44.69 29.55
C GLY A 691 -22.49 43.29 30.06
N TYR A 692 -22.81 42.23 29.32
CA TYR A 692 -22.37 40.87 29.65
C TYR A 692 -20.96 40.60 29.14
N VAL A 693 -20.08 40.15 30.05
CA VAL A 693 -18.71 39.70 29.77
C VAL A 693 -18.68 38.17 29.75
N LYS A 694 -18.12 37.56 28.71
CA LYS A 694 -17.97 36.10 28.64
C LYS A 694 -16.87 35.63 29.60
N PRO A 695 -17.14 34.64 30.49
CA PRO A 695 -16.13 34.08 31.37
C PRO A 695 -15.10 33.26 30.57
N VAL A 696 -13.83 33.32 30.99
CA VAL A 696 -12.72 32.55 30.40
C VAL A 696 -12.19 31.56 31.43
N LEU A 697 -12.13 30.28 31.06
CA LEU A 697 -11.54 29.23 31.90
C LEU A 697 -10.02 29.33 31.84
N LYS A 698 -9.35 29.34 33.00
CA LYS A 698 -7.89 29.29 33.12
C LYS A 698 -7.48 28.14 34.04
N THR A 699 -6.36 27.52 33.72
CA THR A 699 -5.72 26.51 34.58
C THR A 699 -4.88 27.20 35.64
N HIS A 700 -5.06 26.82 36.91
CA HIS A 700 -4.36 27.45 38.02
C HIS A 700 -3.89 26.40 39.02
N LEU A 701 -2.66 26.54 39.53
CA LEU A 701 -2.13 25.67 40.58
C LEU A 701 -2.34 26.30 41.96
N PRO A 702 -2.98 25.60 42.92
CA PRO A 702 -3.11 26.09 44.29
C PRO A 702 -1.74 26.37 44.92
N GLY A 703 -1.55 27.57 45.46
CA GLY A 703 -0.32 27.96 46.19
C GLY A 703 0.86 28.44 45.35
N TRP A 704 0.70 28.58 44.03
CA TRP A 704 1.79 28.87 43.08
C TRP A 704 1.54 30.12 42.21
N SER A 705 0.71 31.05 42.71
CA SER A 705 0.37 32.29 42.02
C SER A 705 0.71 33.52 42.84
N ASP A 706 1.28 34.53 42.17
CA ASP A 706 1.54 35.87 42.70
C ASP A 706 0.28 36.72 42.92
N ASN A 707 -0.90 36.22 42.56
CA ASN A 707 -2.17 36.90 42.81
C ASN A 707 -2.94 36.19 43.93
N SER A 708 -2.53 36.46 45.17
CA SER A 708 -3.41 36.34 46.32
C SER A 708 -4.57 37.33 46.14
N TYR A 709 -5.71 36.87 45.63
CA TYR A 709 -6.94 37.64 45.78
C TYR A 709 -7.30 37.65 47.28
N PRO A 710 -7.44 38.82 47.94
CA PRO A 710 -7.57 38.88 49.40
C PRO A 710 -8.88 38.35 50.00
N ASN A 711 -9.73 37.64 49.25
CA ASN A 711 -11.12 37.42 49.65
C ASN A 711 -11.73 36.05 49.32
N THR A 712 -10.94 34.97 49.35
CA THR A 712 -11.53 33.63 49.48
C THR A 712 -11.57 33.25 50.96
N PRO A 713 -12.76 33.17 51.60
CA PRO A 713 -12.83 32.71 52.98
C PRO A 713 -12.31 31.27 53.05
N HIS A 714 -11.28 31.07 53.87
CA HIS A 714 -10.85 29.74 54.31
C HIS A 714 -12.03 29.08 55.03
N HIS A 715 -12.74 28.17 54.36
CA HIS A 715 -13.56 27.21 55.08
C HIS A 715 -12.60 26.21 55.74
N ALA A 716 -12.49 26.34 57.05
CA ALA A 716 -11.89 25.35 57.92
C ALA A 716 -12.52 23.97 57.63
N PHE A 717 -11.66 22.95 57.62
CA PHE A 717 -11.99 21.52 57.67
C PHE A 717 -13.33 21.27 58.39
N MET A 718 -14.39 21.06 57.62
CA MET A 718 -15.61 20.45 58.16
C MET A 718 -15.42 18.94 58.08
N GLN A 719 -15.25 18.34 59.25
CA GLN A 719 -15.31 16.90 59.48
C GLN A 719 -16.54 16.30 58.80
N SER A 720 -16.36 15.18 58.09
CA SER A 720 -17.46 14.36 57.57
C SER A 720 -18.48 14.03 58.67
N PRO A 721 -19.79 14.16 58.42
CA PRO A 721 -20.78 13.55 59.28
C PRO A 721 -20.88 12.05 58.98
N ASP A 722 -20.97 11.30 60.07
CA ASP A 722 -21.20 9.86 60.24
C ASP A 722 -22.20 9.22 59.23
N PRO A 723 -21.99 7.97 58.75
CA PRO A 723 -22.76 7.36 57.65
C PRO A 723 -24.07 6.69 58.11
N SER A 724 -24.72 7.17 59.16
CA SER A 724 -25.82 6.47 59.86
C SER A 724 -27.17 7.20 59.80
N ARG A 725 -27.52 7.85 58.69
CA ARG A 725 -28.84 8.51 58.58
C ARG A 725 -29.51 8.38 57.21
N ASP A 726 -30.39 7.39 57.13
CA ASP A 726 -31.41 7.23 56.10
C ASP A 726 -32.42 8.40 56.13
N THR A 727 -32.75 8.98 54.97
CA THR A 727 -34.12 9.39 54.55
C THR A 727 -34.13 10.04 53.14
N PRO A 728 -35.28 10.01 52.42
CA PRO A 728 -35.34 9.75 50.98
C PRO A 728 -35.44 10.99 50.07
N SER A 729 -34.98 10.81 48.83
CA SER A 729 -35.00 11.78 47.72
C SER A 729 -36.42 12.09 47.21
N VAL A 730 -36.74 13.38 47.12
CA VAL A 730 -37.93 13.90 46.44
C VAL A 730 -37.59 14.17 44.97
N ALA A 731 -38.25 13.45 44.07
CA ALA A 731 -38.24 13.67 42.63
C ALA A 731 -39.13 14.88 42.27
N SER A 732 -38.66 15.74 41.36
CA SER A 732 -39.50 16.73 40.69
C SER A 732 -39.50 16.49 39.17
N SER A 733 -40.70 16.15 38.73
CA SER A 733 -41.33 16.13 37.40
C SER A 733 -40.80 17.05 36.31
N PHE A 734 -40.63 16.49 35.10
CA PHE A 734 -40.90 17.17 33.83
C PHE A 734 -41.67 16.25 32.87
N LYS A 735 -42.77 16.79 32.32
CA LYS A 735 -43.77 16.16 31.44
C LYS A 735 -43.26 16.02 30.00
N ILE A 736 -43.60 14.92 29.32
CA ILE A 736 -43.66 14.83 27.85
C ILE A 736 -45.04 14.33 27.43
N SER A 737 -45.60 15.02 26.44
CA SER A 737 -46.91 14.85 25.81
C SER A 737 -46.96 13.59 24.93
N LEU A 738 -48.04 12.83 25.05
CA LEU A 738 -48.42 11.72 24.16
C LEU A 738 -49.60 12.14 23.28
N SER A 739 -49.51 11.83 21.99
CA SER A 739 -50.61 11.85 21.01
C SER A 739 -51.53 10.61 21.15
N PRO A 740 -52.81 10.67 20.74
CA PRO A 740 -53.80 9.65 21.05
C PRO A 740 -53.93 8.57 19.97
N GLN A 741 -54.27 7.34 20.38
CA GLN A 741 -54.95 6.35 19.54
C GLN A 741 -56.33 6.01 20.13
N PRO A 742 -57.33 5.68 19.30
CA PRO A 742 -58.68 5.36 19.75
C PRO A 742 -58.91 3.87 20.02
N ILE A 743 -59.92 3.62 20.84
CA ILE A 743 -60.39 2.36 21.42
C ILE A 743 -61.42 1.69 20.49
N PHE A 744 -61.35 0.36 20.35
CA PHE A 744 -62.51 -0.56 20.20
C PHE A 744 -62.08 -1.91 20.82
N ALA A 745 -62.63 -2.31 21.98
CA ALA A 745 -63.87 -3.06 22.19
C ALA A 745 -63.68 -4.60 22.15
N TYR A 746 -63.82 -5.19 23.34
CA TYR A 746 -63.97 -6.60 23.79
C TYR A 746 -65.15 -7.36 23.13
N PRO A 747 -65.49 -8.65 23.47
CA PRO A 747 -64.76 -9.73 24.17
C PRO A 747 -64.99 -11.17 23.60
N ASP A 748 -64.41 -12.15 24.30
CA ASP A 748 -64.89 -13.51 24.64
C ASP A 748 -64.52 -14.76 23.80
N GLN A 749 -64.08 -15.76 24.59
CA GLN A 749 -63.77 -17.19 24.40
C GLN A 749 -62.37 -17.61 23.94
#